data_AF-A0A2S6PNZ5-F1
#
_entry.id   AF-A0A2S6PNZ5-F1
#
_cell.length_a   1.000
_cell.length_b   1.000
_cell.length_c   1.000
_cell.angle_alpha   90.00
_cell.angle_beta   90.00
_cell.angle_gamma   90.00
#
_symmetry.space_group_name_H-M   'P 1'
#
loop_
_entity.id
_entity.type
_entity.pdbx_description
1 polymer ?
#
loop_
_entity_poly.entity_id
_entity_poly.type
_entity_poly.pdbx_seq_one_letter_code
_entity_poly.pdbx_strand_id
1 'polypeptide(L)'
;MDFRYLTFCRPGEVFYDVQALGGAEDDFPAARVPLPEGWTRGANEDWVIFRPPGAELPEQGWKIHVTATPENAERISRLVRDYCLEHGVYFKFLRSAAVLVRRSGKYGDRGSSGKFVTLYSLDEEMLTRLLDDLDDLLTGETGPYILSDLRWRSGPLYVRYGGFVAHLVRGPSGELVHCIKDPSGNWVPDVRGPGFRPPAWVTLPDRLQEALEARNSAALTDFPYRPVKALHFSNGGGVYLATDTRTDATVLLKEARPLAGLDAAGSDAVARLRNEYWAIRRLAGLDCMPAHAEFRKGHEHYYLVREYVEGKALGQEMQERNPLLAAEPATPEDYAAYARWALDTLDRVEHGVRDLHARGVVFGDLHPNNVLLRPDGGVVFIDLEASSEVVAAAPQAMAAPGYQAPAGYTGVDVDRYAMGCLRLGVFLPLTQVLPWSSEKAEQFLSLIADVFPVPEDFAERVRDDLAPPAGHAPQGDAAAASVTGGAEARAVVSGTAEAPVSPRPAADPATADAFGDTSSWPVAGPDAEGWPELRQRLADGILAAASPERSDRLYPGDIEQFHGSGGGANLAFGAAGVVWALSQAGVEVPADHVDWLVRAGERVEDPGFYDGLCGIAFALDSLGLRRPAAELLERAAARWTASDADLDDSLFRGRAGIGLTLLHFAEKYGEPDGIERAVRLANRITGFAQGGRRRHGLLHGGSGQALFLCRLFAHTDEPKYLDQAVEALRTDLAESGWAADPTARTPHAAWSVPVINGGAGLALVVDAVLAHREDPELALARTTLGERLAAPFFSHSGVFTGRAGAMLAQHRLGTADVSGAPSASAADVPSALPSHLAALGLHAAPHAGAPAFLGDQCLRLSTDFATGTAGVLLTVETVLTGKDTGLPFLTGRVSRATGQESRIAAEGVPA
;
A
#
# COMPACT_ATOMS: atom_id res chain seq x y z
N MET A 1 3.22 -3.42 6.88
CA MET A 1 3.62 -2.99 5.53
C MET A 1 2.63 -3.53 4.53
N ASP A 2 2.14 -2.70 3.61
CA ASP A 2 1.30 -3.13 2.49
C ASP A 2 2.18 -3.50 1.29
N PHE A 3 2.26 -4.80 0.98
CA PHE A 3 3.11 -5.31 -0.09
C PHE A 3 2.68 -4.88 -1.49
N ARG A 4 1.47 -4.32 -1.67
CA ARG A 4 1.05 -3.74 -2.96
C ARG A 4 2.02 -2.65 -3.43
N TYR A 5 2.59 -1.86 -2.51
CA TYR A 5 3.50 -0.78 -2.88
C TYR A 5 4.77 -1.25 -3.60
N LEU A 6 5.24 -2.47 -3.31
CA LEU A 6 6.44 -3.01 -3.96
C LEU A 6 6.26 -3.17 -5.48
N THR A 7 5.05 -3.37 -5.98
CA THR A 7 4.80 -3.48 -7.43
C THR A 7 4.93 -2.15 -8.16
N PHE A 8 4.84 -1.03 -7.43
CA PHE A 8 4.96 0.33 -7.96
C PHE A 8 6.33 0.95 -7.70
N CYS A 9 7.22 0.25 -7.01
CA CYS A 9 8.60 0.66 -6.83
C CYS A 9 9.41 0.19 -8.06
N ARG A 10 9.54 1.04 -9.08
CA ARG A 10 10.43 0.74 -10.21
C ARG A 10 11.91 0.92 -9.79
N PRO A 11 12.82 0.05 -10.23
CA PRO A 11 14.25 0.25 -10.03
C PRO A 11 14.71 1.57 -10.65
N GLY A 12 15.51 2.35 -9.92
CA GLY A 12 16.05 3.63 -10.41
C GLY A 12 15.09 4.82 -10.32
N GLU A 13 13.79 4.59 -10.12
CA GLU A 13 12.81 5.65 -9.91
C GLU A 13 12.67 6.02 -8.43
N VAL A 14 12.55 7.31 -8.14
CA VAL A 14 12.37 7.82 -6.76
C VAL A 14 10.89 7.99 -6.37
N PHE A 15 9.97 7.98 -7.35
CA PHE A 15 8.53 8.03 -7.15
C PHE A 15 7.86 6.67 -7.40
N TYR A 16 6.64 6.49 -6.89
CA TYR A 16 5.82 5.34 -7.26
C TYR A 16 5.35 5.45 -8.72
N ASP A 17 5.40 4.35 -9.46
CA ASP A 17 4.87 4.28 -10.81
C ASP A 17 4.43 2.86 -11.20
N VAL A 18 3.39 2.74 -12.03
CA VAL A 18 3.02 1.45 -12.67
C VAL A 18 4.20 0.94 -13.48
N GLN A 19 4.47 -0.35 -13.67
CA GLN A 19 5.60 -0.74 -14.52
C GLN A 19 5.40 -0.29 -15.98
N ALA A 20 6.50 0.09 -16.65
CA ALA A 20 6.60 0.20 -18.11
C ALA A 20 5.73 -0.85 -18.81
N LEU A 21 4.69 -0.49 -19.58
CA LEU A 21 4.25 -1.40 -20.64
C LEU A 21 5.49 -1.60 -21.51
N GLY A 22 6.06 -2.81 -21.48
CA GLY A 22 7.12 -3.15 -22.40
C GLY A 22 6.69 -2.76 -23.81
N GLY A 23 7.62 -2.21 -24.58
CA GLY A 23 7.36 -1.89 -25.98
C GLY A 23 6.90 -3.15 -26.71
N ALA A 24 6.29 -3.03 -27.90
CA ALA A 24 5.99 -4.21 -28.71
C ALA A 24 7.24 -5.10 -28.93
N GLU A 25 8.44 -4.51 -28.86
CA GLU A 25 9.72 -5.22 -28.94
C GLU A 25 9.97 -6.20 -27.79
N ASP A 26 9.42 -5.93 -26.58
CA ASP A 26 9.51 -6.78 -25.40
C ASP A 26 8.50 -7.94 -25.42
N ASP A 27 7.50 -7.87 -26.32
CA ASP A 27 6.54 -8.94 -26.49
C ASP A 27 7.21 -10.19 -27.10
N PHE A 28 6.75 -11.36 -26.66
CA PHE A 28 7.14 -12.62 -27.28
C PHE A 28 6.97 -12.53 -28.80
N PRO A 29 7.90 -13.08 -29.61
CA PRO A 29 7.78 -13.06 -31.06
C PRO A 29 6.40 -13.56 -31.54
N ALA A 30 5.83 -14.53 -30.83
CA ALA A 30 4.49 -15.05 -31.06
C ALA A 30 3.40 -13.95 -31.17
N ALA A 31 3.53 -12.89 -30.38
CA ALA A 31 2.58 -11.78 -30.33
C ALA A 31 2.63 -10.88 -31.56
N ARG A 32 3.76 -10.82 -32.27
CA ARG A 32 4.04 -9.81 -33.30
C ARG A 32 3.84 -10.27 -34.73
N VAL A 33 3.94 -11.57 -34.99
CA VAL A 33 3.82 -12.13 -36.35
C VAL A 33 2.49 -11.73 -37.01
N PRO A 34 2.47 -11.47 -38.33
CA PRO A 34 1.25 -11.18 -39.08
C PRO A 34 0.18 -12.26 -38.91
N LEU A 35 -1.08 -11.82 -38.88
CA LEU A 35 -2.23 -12.70 -38.74
C LEU A 35 -2.80 -13.11 -40.11
N PRO A 36 -3.42 -14.30 -40.22
CA PRO A 36 -4.23 -14.67 -41.38
C PRO A 36 -5.39 -13.69 -41.60
N GLU A 37 -5.95 -13.68 -42.81
CA GLU A 37 -7.07 -12.80 -43.16
C GLU A 37 -8.28 -13.00 -42.22
N GLY A 38 -8.89 -11.90 -41.78
CA GLY A 38 -10.07 -11.91 -40.92
C GLY A 38 -9.81 -12.06 -39.41
N TRP A 39 -8.60 -12.45 -39.00
CA TRP A 39 -8.23 -12.51 -37.58
C TRP A 39 -7.96 -11.12 -36.99
N THR A 40 -8.25 -10.96 -35.70
CA THR A 40 -7.93 -9.71 -34.98
C THR A 40 -7.05 -9.97 -33.74
N ARG A 41 -6.17 -9.00 -33.45
CA ARG A 41 -5.29 -8.96 -32.28
C ARG A 41 -5.64 -7.75 -31.42
N GLY A 42 -5.78 -7.95 -30.12
CA GLY A 42 -5.78 -6.87 -29.11
C GLY A 42 -4.70 -7.14 -28.07
N ALA A 43 -4.25 -6.10 -27.37
CA ALA A 43 -3.32 -6.25 -26.25
C ALA A 43 -3.74 -5.35 -25.08
N ASN A 44 -3.42 -5.76 -23.85
CA ASN A 44 -3.52 -4.93 -22.65
C ASN A 44 -2.20 -5.02 -21.86
N GLU A 45 -2.22 -4.66 -20.59
CA GLU A 45 -1.03 -4.69 -19.73
C GLU A 45 -0.36 -6.06 -19.65
N ASP A 46 -1.18 -7.13 -19.64
CA ASP A 46 -0.69 -8.47 -19.36
C ASP A 46 -0.82 -9.41 -20.55
N TRP A 47 -1.84 -9.22 -21.39
CA TRP A 47 -2.31 -10.22 -22.34
C TRP A 47 -2.26 -9.70 -23.78
N VAL A 48 -1.92 -10.59 -24.69
CA VAL A 48 -2.27 -10.47 -26.12
C VAL A 48 -3.42 -11.44 -26.39
N ILE A 49 -4.46 -10.94 -27.05
CA ILE A 49 -5.74 -11.62 -27.29
C ILE A 49 -5.95 -11.76 -28.79
N PHE A 50 -6.22 -12.99 -29.25
CA PHE A 50 -6.42 -13.35 -30.65
C PHE A 50 -7.85 -13.83 -30.86
N ARG A 51 -8.54 -13.21 -31.82
CA ARG A 51 -9.95 -13.51 -32.11
C ARG A 51 -10.09 -14.05 -33.55
N PRO A 52 -10.70 -15.23 -33.73
CA PRO A 52 -11.01 -15.75 -35.06
C PRO A 52 -12.09 -14.91 -35.76
N PRO A 53 -12.11 -14.90 -37.11
CA PRO A 53 -13.17 -14.22 -37.86
C PRO A 53 -14.55 -14.81 -37.53
N GLY A 54 -15.51 -13.94 -37.22
CA GLY A 54 -16.91 -14.33 -36.97
C GLY A 54 -17.17 -15.09 -35.67
N ALA A 55 -16.20 -15.18 -34.76
CA ALA A 55 -16.36 -15.90 -33.51
C ALA A 55 -17.15 -15.11 -32.45
N GLU A 56 -18.29 -15.66 -32.03
CA GLU A 56 -19.00 -15.23 -30.81
C GLU A 56 -18.69 -16.21 -29.68
N LEU A 57 -18.05 -15.71 -28.61
CA LEU A 57 -17.79 -16.51 -27.42
C LEU A 57 -19.04 -16.54 -26.52
N PRO A 58 -19.39 -17.68 -25.91
CA PRO A 58 -20.35 -17.70 -24.82
C PRO A 58 -19.79 -16.91 -23.63
N GLU A 59 -20.67 -16.42 -22.73
CA GLU A 59 -20.23 -15.65 -21.56
C GLU A 59 -19.39 -16.47 -20.57
N GLN A 60 -19.57 -17.80 -20.56
CA GLN A 60 -18.90 -18.75 -19.67
C GLN A 60 -18.83 -20.15 -20.29
N GLY A 61 -17.88 -20.97 -19.82
CA GLY A 61 -17.71 -22.34 -20.28
C GLY A 61 -16.45 -23.01 -19.74
N TRP A 62 -16.12 -24.18 -20.28
CA TRP A 62 -14.83 -24.83 -20.06
C TRP A 62 -13.73 -24.10 -20.84
N LYS A 63 -12.59 -23.88 -20.20
CA LYS A 63 -11.40 -23.27 -20.82
C LYS A 63 -10.16 -24.04 -20.44
N ILE A 64 -9.18 -24.03 -21.35
CA ILE A 64 -7.89 -24.67 -21.17
C ILE A 64 -6.87 -23.60 -20.82
N HIS A 65 -6.08 -23.83 -19.78
CA HIS A 65 -4.91 -23.06 -19.46
C HIS A 65 -3.66 -23.88 -19.76
N VAL A 66 -2.67 -23.24 -20.38
CA VAL A 66 -1.35 -23.81 -20.60
C VAL A 66 -0.39 -23.12 -19.65
N THR A 67 0.42 -23.90 -18.93
CA THR A 67 1.48 -23.39 -18.05
C THR A 67 2.82 -23.34 -18.78
N ALA A 68 3.72 -22.46 -18.35
CA ALA A 68 5.05 -22.28 -18.92
C ALA A 68 6.04 -21.76 -17.86
N THR A 69 7.32 -22.06 -18.07
CA THR A 69 8.44 -21.41 -17.39
C THR A 69 9.01 -20.29 -18.27
N PRO A 70 9.82 -19.37 -17.72
CA PRO A 70 10.50 -18.36 -18.52
C PRO A 70 11.30 -18.95 -19.70
N GLU A 71 11.87 -20.14 -19.52
CA GLU A 71 12.74 -20.81 -20.50
C GLU A 71 11.97 -21.39 -21.69
N ASN A 72 10.72 -21.83 -21.51
CA ASN A 72 9.93 -22.45 -22.60
C ASN A 72 8.75 -21.60 -23.09
N ALA A 73 8.43 -20.49 -22.44
CA ALA A 73 7.30 -19.63 -22.77
C ALA A 73 7.28 -19.16 -24.24
N GLU A 74 8.44 -18.80 -24.80
CA GLU A 74 8.53 -18.41 -26.21
C GLU A 74 8.15 -19.56 -27.15
N ARG A 75 8.63 -20.78 -26.87
CA ARG A 75 8.32 -21.96 -27.67
C ARG A 75 6.85 -22.33 -27.55
N ILE A 76 6.31 -22.39 -26.33
CA ILE A 76 4.91 -22.74 -26.07
C ILE A 76 3.97 -21.73 -26.72
N SER A 77 4.21 -20.42 -26.56
CA SER A 77 3.36 -19.40 -27.17
C SER A 77 3.32 -19.50 -28.69
N ARG A 78 4.45 -19.80 -29.34
CA ARG A 78 4.49 -20.03 -30.79
C ARG A 78 3.70 -21.27 -31.20
N LEU A 79 3.97 -22.44 -30.57
CA LEU A 79 3.29 -23.70 -30.91
C LEU A 79 1.77 -23.61 -30.74
N VAL A 80 1.33 -23.08 -29.59
CA VAL A 80 -0.10 -22.95 -29.29
C VAL A 80 -0.75 -21.90 -30.19
N ARG A 81 -0.07 -20.78 -30.50
CA ARG A 81 -0.59 -19.79 -31.44
C ARG A 81 -0.81 -20.39 -32.82
N ASP A 82 0.21 -21.06 -33.37
CA ASP A 82 0.15 -21.60 -34.73
C ASP A 82 -0.99 -22.63 -34.84
N TYR A 83 -1.11 -23.51 -33.85
CA TYR A 83 -2.23 -24.45 -33.74
C TYR A 83 -3.60 -23.73 -33.64
N CYS A 84 -3.74 -22.74 -32.75
CA CYS A 84 -5.01 -22.01 -32.60
C CYS A 84 -5.41 -21.26 -33.87
N LEU A 85 -4.45 -20.69 -34.61
CA LEU A 85 -4.71 -19.99 -35.87
C LEU A 85 -5.19 -20.97 -36.95
N GLU A 86 -4.58 -22.15 -37.05
CA GLU A 86 -4.98 -23.21 -37.98
C GLU A 86 -6.38 -23.75 -37.68
N HIS A 87 -6.72 -23.90 -36.40
CA HIS A 87 -7.97 -24.53 -35.96
C HIS A 87 -9.10 -23.55 -35.57
N GLY A 88 -8.92 -22.25 -35.77
CA GLY A 88 -9.98 -21.26 -35.53
C GLY A 88 -10.32 -21.03 -34.05
N VAL A 89 -9.37 -21.20 -33.14
CA VAL A 89 -9.60 -21.16 -31.69
C VAL A 89 -9.40 -19.75 -31.14
N TYR A 90 -10.31 -19.27 -30.30
CA TYR A 90 -10.10 -18.02 -29.56
C TYR A 90 -9.14 -18.26 -28.40
N PHE A 91 -8.09 -17.43 -28.27
CA PHE A 91 -7.11 -17.59 -27.20
C PHE A 91 -6.42 -16.28 -26.82
N LYS A 92 -5.72 -16.31 -25.71
CA LYS A 92 -4.82 -15.25 -25.25
C LYS A 92 -3.60 -15.83 -24.54
N PHE A 93 -2.49 -15.10 -24.50
CA PHE A 93 -1.33 -15.46 -23.68
C PHE A 93 -0.65 -14.23 -23.07
N LEU A 94 0.14 -14.45 -22.02
CA LEU A 94 0.90 -13.38 -21.38
C LEU A 94 1.91 -12.77 -22.35
N ARG A 95 1.90 -11.46 -22.52
CA ARG A 95 2.56 -10.79 -23.64
C ARG A 95 4.09 -10.90 -23.65
N SER A 96 4.74 -10.97 -22.48
CA SER A 96 6.21 -10.96 -22.36
C SER A 96 6.73 -11.81 -21.20
N ALA A 97 8.03 -12.10 -21.23
CA ALA A 97 8.73 -12.85 -20.17
C ALA A 97 8.70 -12.11 -18.82
N ALA A 98 8.82 -10.78 -18.84
CA ALA A 98 8.73 -9.95 -17.63
C ALA A 98 7.36 -10.10 -16.94
N VAL A 99 6.26 -10.09 -17.70
CA VAL A 99 4.91 -10.31 -17.17
C VAL A 99 4.77 -11.72 -16.59
N LEU A 100 5.32 -12.73 -17.26
CA LEU A 100 5.32 -14.11 -16.77
C LEU A 100 6.07 -14.26 -15.45
N VAL A 101 7.30 -13.71 -15.35
CA VAL A 101 8.11 -13.74 -14.13
C VAL A 101 7.39 -13.02 -12.98
N ARG A 102 6.84 -11.83 -13.23
CA ARG A 102 6.10 -11.05 -12.23
C ARG A 102 4.89 -11.84 -11.69
N ARG A 103 4.09 -12.45 -12.57
CA ARG A 103 2.93 -13.30 -12.16
C ARG A 103 3.35 -14.59 -11.46
N SER A 104 4.55 -15.09 -11.75
CA SER A 104 5.13 -16.29 -11.11
C SER A 104 5.95 -16.00 -9.86
N GLY A 105 6.15 -14.72 -9.49
CA GLY A 105 6.91 -14.32 -8.31
C GLY A 105 6.27 -14.74 -6.99
N LYS A 106 7.06 -14.76 -5.90
CA LYS A 106 6.64 -15.21 -4.54
C LYS A 106 5.33 -14.54 -4.06
N TYR A 107 5.19 -13.23 -4.28
CA TYR A 107 4.03 -12.42 -3.88
C TYR A 107 3.04 -12.14 -5.02
N GLY A 108 3.20 -12.80 -6.18
CA GLY A 108 2.25 -12.72 -7.28
C GLY A 108 0.89 -13.30 -6.92
N ASP A 109 -0.17 -12.92 -7.65
CA ASP A 109 -1.52 -13.43 -7.43
C ASP A 109 -1.56 -14.96 -7.57
N ARG A 110 -1.79 -15.62 -6.42
CA ARG A 110 -1.84 -17.07 -6.30
C ARG A 110 -2.93 -17.68 -7.20
N GLY A 111 -4.03 -16.96 -7.47
CA GLY A 111 -5.13 -17.44 -8.31
C GLY A 111 -4.82 -17.44 -9.81
N SER A 112 -3.84 -16.66 -10.24
CA SER A 112 -3.37 -16.60 -11.63
C SER A 112 -1.99 -17.23 -11.87
N SER A 113 -1.36 -17.73 -10.80
CA SER A 113 -0.14 -18.54 -10.84
C SER A 113 -0.15 -19.62 -11.92
N GLY A 114 0.85 -19.60 -12.80
CA GLY A 114 1.06 -20.59 -13.86
C GLY A 114 0.14 -20.48 -15.07
N LYS A 115 -0.82 -19.55 -15.11
CA LYS A 115 -1.72 -19.37 -16.28
C LYS A 115 -1.01 -18.53 -17.34
N PHE A 116 -0.31 -19.19 -18.27
CA PHE A 116 0.43 -18.53 -19.34
C PHE A 116 -0.43 -18.31 -20.60
N VAL A 117 -1.06 -19.36 -21.13
CA VAL A 117 -2.02 -19.28 -22.26
C VAL A 117 -3.41 -19.64 -21.74
N THR A 118 -4.45 -19.01 -22.28
CA THR A 118 -5.85 -19.40 -22.09
C THR A 118 -6.51 -19.62 -23.44
N LEU A 119 -7.08 -20.80 -23.67
CA LEU A 119 -7.86 -21.16 -24.85
C LEU A 119 -9.32 -21.33 -24.46
N TYR A 120 -10.23 -20.85 -25.31
CA TYR A 120 -11.67 -20.85 -25.06
C TYR A 120 -12.34 -21.84 -26.01
N SER A 121 -12.85 -22.95 -25.46
CA SER A 121 -13.63 -23.93 -26.23
C SER A 121 -15.09 -23.51 -26.32
N LEU A 122 -15.70 -23.64 -27.50
CA LEU A 122 -17.11 -23.33 -27.72
C LEU A 122 -18.04 -24.44 -27.22
N ASP A 123 -17.56 -25.69 -27.22
CA ASP A 123 -18.29 -26.89 -26.82
C ASP A 123 -17.34 -27.98 -26.30
N GLU A 124 -17.91 -29.09 -25.82
CA GLU A 124 -17.16 -30.22 -25.26
C GLU A 124 -16.37 -31.03 -26.32
N GLU A 125 -16.81 -31.01 -27.58
CA GLU A 125 -16.11 -31.68 -28.68
C GLU A 125 -14.80 -30.94 -29.01
N MET A 126 -14.88 -29.60 -29.13
CA MET A 126 -13.72 -28.74 -29.27
C MET A 126 -12.80 -28.85 -28.06
N LEU A 127 -13.33 -28.88 -26.83
CA LEU A 127 -12.53 -29.08 -25.62
C LEU A 127 -11.72 -30.38 -25.70
N THR A 128 -12.35 -31.49 -26.06
CA THR A 128 -11.72 -32.81 -26.13
C THR A 128 -10.60 -32.83 -27.18
N ARG A 129 -10.90 -32.36 -28.39
CA ARG A 129 -9.92 -32.27 -29.48
C ARG A 129 -8.73 -31.38 -29.11
N LEU A 130 -8.99 -30.20 -28.53
CA LEU A 130 -7.94 -29.30 -28.07
C LEU A 130 -7.02 -29.95 -27.04
N LEU A 131 -7.56 -30.73 -26.10
CA LEU A 131 -6.75 -31.40 -25.09
C LEU A 131 -5.88 -32.51 -25.67
N ASP A 132 -6.43 -33.35 -26.54
CA ASP A 132 -5.67 -34.46 -27.14
C ASP A 132 -4.57 -33.93 -28.09
N ASP A 133 -4.91 -32.99 -28.99
CA ASP A 133 -3.95 -32.45 -29.96
C ASP A 133 -2.82 -31.65 -29.29
N LEU A 134 -3.14 -30.86 -28.25
CA LEU A 134 -2.13 -30.07 -27.54
C LEU A 134 -1.28 -30.91 -26.57
N ASP A 135 -1.79 -32.02 -26.04
CA ASP A 135 -1.00 -32.92 -25.17
C ASP A 135 0.16 -33.54 -25.97
N ASP A 136 -0.13 -33.98 -27.20
CA ASP A 136 0.88 -34.48 -28.13
C ASP A 136 1.86 -33.35 -28.54
N LEU A 137 1.34 -32.16 -28.88
CA LEU A 137 2.15 -31.02 -29.33
C LEU A 137 3.10 -30.49 -28.24
N LEU A 138 2.69 -30.56 -26.98
CA LEU A 138 3.42 -30.01 -25.83
C LEU A 138 4.05 -31.11 -24.96
N THR A 139 4.21 -32.31 -25.50
CA THR A 139 4.82 -33.43 -24.76
C THR A 139 6.23 -33.06 -24.28
N GLY A 140 6.49 -33.28 -22.98
CA GLY A 140 7.77 -33.00 -22.33
C GLY A 140 7.95 -31.55 -21.87
N GLU A 141 7.01 -30.66 -22.17
CA GLU A 141 7.01 -29.30 -21.63
C GLU A 141 6.67 -29.29 -20.14
N THR A 142 7.41 -28.49 -19.39
CA THR A 142 7.20 -28.30 -17.95
C THR A 142 6.62 -26.94 -17.64
N GLY A 143 5.91 -26.83 -16.52
CA GLY A 143 5.49 -25.56 -15.95
C GLY A 143 4.91 -25.74 -14.56
N PRO A 144 4.70 -24.64 -13.81
CA PRO A 144 4.13 -24.69 -12.48
C PRO A 144 2.71 -25.27 -12.47
N TYR A 145 2.37 -25.99 -11.40
CA TYR A 145 1.06 -26.58 -11.20
C TYR A 145 -0.02 -25.51 -10.93
N ILE A 146 -1.15 -25.53 -11.65
CA ILE A 146 -2.26 -24.58 -11.44
C ILE A 146 -3.24 -25.12 -10.39
N LEU A 147 -3.26 -24.49 -9.21
CA LEU A 147 -4.00 -25.02 -8.05
C LEU A 147 -5.52 -25.11 -8.27
N SER A 148 -6.10 -24.17 -9.01
CA SER A 148 -7.57 -24.08 -9.18
C SER A 148 -8.13 -24.98 -10.29
N ASP A 149 -7.27 -25.65 -11.05
CA ASP A 149 -7.61 -26.29 -12.31
C ASP A 149 -7.30 -27.79 -12.28
N LEU A 150 -7.96 -28.56 -13.14
CA LEU A 150 -7.71 -29.99 -13.28
C LEU A 150 -6.57 -30.20 -14.27
N ARG A 151 -5.48 -30.85 -13.85
CA ARG A 151 -4.37 -31.19 -14.75
C ARG A 151 -4.81 -32.25 -15.75
N TRP A 152 -4.55 -32.01 -17.03
CA TRP A 152 -4.71 -33.02 -18.07
C TRP A 152 -3.43 -33.86 -18.16
N ARG A 153 -3.53 -35.14 -17.76
CA ARG A 153 -2.42 -36.11 -17.75
C ARG A 153 -1.16 -35.55 -17.08
N SER A 154 -0.01 -35.62 -17.74
CA SER A 154 1.29 -35.13 -17.24
C SER A 154 1.72 -33.79 -17.85
N GLY A 155 1.06 -33.35 -18.93
CA GLY A 155 1.44 -32.18 -19.71
C GLY A 155 1.15 -30.85 -19.01
N PRO A 156 1.53 -29.72 -19.63
CA PRO A 156 1.31 -28.38 -19.08
C PRO A 156 -0.16 -27.91 -19.23
N LEU A 157 -1.09 -28.80 -19.50
CA LEU A 157 -2.49 -28.48 -19.80
C LEU A 157 -3.36 -28.62 -18.54
N TYR A 158 -4.22 -27.62 -18.34
CA TYR A 158 -5.12 -27.52 -17.20
C TYR A 158 -6.50 -27.06 -17.63
N VAL A 159 -7.55 -27.59 -17.01
CA VAL A 159 -8.93 -27.32 -17.40
C VAL A 159 -9.75 -26.78 -16.24
N ARG A 160 -10.58 -25.78 -16.53
CA ARG A 160 -11.50 -25.18 -15.56
C ARG A 160 -12.75 -24.62 -16.23
N TYR A 161 -13.88 -24.69 -15.53
CA TYR A 161 -15.09 -23.95 -15.88
C TYR A 161 -15.06 -22.52 -15.29
N GLY A 162 -15.43 -21.52 -16.08
CA GLY A 162 -15.59 -20.14 -15.58
C GLY A 162 -15.97 -19.13 -16.65
N GLY A 163 -16.02 -17.85 -16.26
CA GLY A 163 -16.34 -16.76 -17.19
C GLY A 163 -15.32 -16.61 -18.31
N PHE A 164 -15.82 -16.41 -19.52
CA PHE A 164 -15.04 -16.02 -20.71
C PHE A 164 -14.98 -14.50 -20.82
N VAL A 165 -16.11 -13.84 -20.54
CA VAL A 165 -16.24 -12.39 -20.41
C VAL A 165 -16.15 -12.01 -18.93
N ALA A 166 -15.34 -11.01 -18.61
CA ALA A 166 -15.20 -10.54 -17.24
C ALA A 166 -16.42 -9.72 -16.84
N HIS A 167 -17.29 -10.30 -16.01
CA HIS A 167 -18.34 -9.56 -15.30
C HIS A 167 -17.91 -9.36 -13.86
N LEU A 168 -17.87 -8.10 -13.42
CA LEU A 168 -17.51 -7.71 -12.07
C LEU A 168 -18.76 -7.21 -11.36
N VAL A 169 -19.09 -7.80 -10.22
CA VAL A 169 -20.16 -7.34 -9.33
C VAL A 169 -19.53 -6.88 -8.03
N ARG A 170 -20.03 -5.77 -7.48
CA ARG A 170 -19.56 -5.26 -6.19
C ARG A 170 -20.09 -6.17 -5.07
N GLY A 171 -19.19 -6.74 -4.30
CA GLY A 171 -19.49 -7.57 -3.14
C GLY A 171 -19.99 -6.75 -1.94
N PRO A 172 -20.51 -7.41 -0.88
CA PRO A 172 -21.01 -6.73 0.32
C PRO A 172 -19.98 -5.86 1.06
N SER A 173 -18.67 -6.12 0.87
CA SER A 173 -17.58 -5.30 1.42
C SER A 173 -17.06 -4.22 0.45
N GLY A 174 -17.71 -4.03 -0.70
CA GLY A 174 -17.41 -3.00 -1.68
C GLY A 174 -16.37 -3.38 -2.73
N GLU A 175 -15.78 -4.57 -2.65
CA GLU A 175 -14.81 -5.12 -3.61
C GLU A 175 -15.47 -5.60 -4.90
N LEU A 176 -14.77 -5.50 -6.04
CA LEU A 176 -15.26 -6.05 -7.30
C LEU A 176 -14.90 -7.53 -7.41
N VAL A 177 -15.90 -8.40 -7.55
CA VAL A 177 -15.76 -9.85 -7.65
C VAL A 177 -16.14 -10.32 -9.04
N HIS A 178 -15.33 -11.19 -9.65
CA HIS A 178 -15.69 -11.84 -10.90
C HIS A 178 -16.88 -12.77 -10.72
N CYS A 179 -17.84 -12.73 -11.63
CA CYS A 179 -19.06 -13.53 -11.57
C CYS A 179 -19.28 -14.40 -12.82
N ILE A 180 -20.04 -15.48 -12.62
CA ILE A 180 -20.65 -16.33 -13.65
C ILE A 180 -22.16 -16.39 -13.43
N LYS A 181 -22.93 -16.84 -14.42
CA LYS A 181 -24.36 -17.08 -14.31
C LYS A 181 -24.65 -18.49 -13.81
N ASP A 182 -25.56 -18.57 -12.85
CA ASP A 182 -26.22 -19.82 -12.47
C ASP A 182 -27.29 -20.22 -13.53
N PRO A 183 -27.91 -21.42 -13.45
CA PRO A 183 -28.95 -21.85 -14.38
C PRO A 183 -30.21 -20.96 -14.39
N SER A 184 -30.40 -20.10 -13.39
CA SER A 184 -31.51 -19.14 -13.31
C SER A 184 -31.16 -17.78 -13.92
N GLY A 185 -29.90 -17.58 -14.35
CA GLY A 185 -29.39 -16.33 -14.93
C GLY A 185 -28.83 -15.34 -13.91
N ASN A 186 -28.74 -15.69 -12.63
CA ASN A 186 -28.21 -14.80 -11.59
C ASN A 186 -26.68 -14.77 -11.61
N TRP A 187 -26.10 -13.58 -11.41
CA TRP A 187 -24.65 -13.42 -11.22
C TRP A 187 -24.24 -13.93 -9.84
N VAL A 188 -23.38 -14.95 -9.83
CA VAL A 188 -22.81 -15.54 -8.63
C VAL A 188 -21.28 -15.48 -8.70
N PRO A 189 -20.57 -15.33 -7.56
CA PRO A 189 -19.11 -15.28 -7.54
C PRO A 189 -18.44 -16.49 -8.22
N ASP A 190 -17.51 -16.22 -9.13
CA ASP A 190 -16.60 -17.21 -9.72
C ASP A 190 -15.52 -17.54 -8.68
N VAL A 191 -15.77 -18.56 -7.85
CA VAL A 191 -14.88 -18.93 -6.75
C VAL A 191 -13.54 -19.47 -7.28
N ARG A 192 -12.43 -18.77 -6.98
CA ARG A 192 -11.06 -19.12 -7.45
C ARG A 192 -10.16 -19.68 -6.34
N GLY A 193 -10.71 -20.59 -5.53
CA GLY A 193 -9.96 -21.22 -4.43
C GLY A 193 -8.94 -22.28 -4.89
N PRO A 194 -8.01 -22.69 -4.01
CA PRO A 194 -7.14 -23.82 -4.27
C PRO A 194 -7.94 -25.13 -4.33
N GLY A 195 -7.64 -25.94 -5.34
CA GLY A 195 -8.32 -27.19 -5.66
C GLY A 195 -9.35 -27.02 -6.78
N PHE A 196 -9.40 -28.00 -7.69
CA PHE A 196 -10.40 -28.05 -8.75
C PHE A 196 -11.78 -28.39 -8.17
N ARG A 197 -12.72 -27.43 -8.33
CA ARG A 197 -14.11 -27.46 -7.89
C ARG A 197 -14.98 -26.73 -8.92
N PRO A 198 -15.55 -27.41 -9.93
CA PRO A 198 -16.51 -26.80 -10.82
C PRO A 198 -17.79 -26.40 -10.03
N PRO A 199 -18.57 -25.42 -10.51
CA PRO A 199 -19.84 -25.08 -9.89
C PRO A 199 -20.76 -26.31 -9.81
N ALA A 200 -21.57 -26.41 -8.75
CA ALA A 200 -22.38 -27.60 -8.47
C ALA A 200 -23.39 -27.96 -9.57
N TRP A 201 -23.76 -26.98 -10.41
CA TRP A 201 -24.68 -27.16 -11.55
C TRP A 201 -23.97 -27.51 -12.86
N VAL A 202 -22.64 -27.57 -12.87
CA VAL A 202 -21.85 -27.91 -14.07
C VAL A 202 -21.48 -29.38 -14.02
N THR A 203 -21.92 -30.14 -15.02
CA THR A 203 -21.51 -31.53 -15.22
C THR A 203 -20.08 -31.58 -15.77
N LEU A 204 -19.27 -32.49 -15.23
CA LEU A 204 -17.92 -32.73 -15.74
C LEU A 204 -18.01 -33.51 -17.07
N PRO A 205 -17.37 -33.03 -18.15
CA PRO A 205 -17.26 -33.79 -19.40
C PRO A 205 -16.65 -35.17 -19.17
N ASP A 206 -17.21 -36.20 -19.81
CA ASP A 206 -16.76 -37.60 -19.63
C ASP A 206 -15.27 -37.78 -19.89
N ARG A 207 -14.73 -37.04 -20.86
CA ARG A 207 -13.30 -37.08 -21.21
C ARG A 207 -12.39 -36.67 -20.05
N LEU A 208 -12.86 -35.81 -19.14
CA LEU A 208 -12.08 -35.34 -17.99
C LEU A 208 -12.14 -36.29 -16.78
N GLN A 209 -12.95 -37.37 -16.83
CA GLN A 209 -13.06 -38.32 -15.71
C GLN A 209 -11.71 -39.01 -15.42
N GLU A 210 -10.95 -39.39 -16.46
CA GLU A 210 -9.61 -39.98 -16.30
C GLU A 210 -8.69 -39.06 -15.50
N ALA A 211 -8.67 -37.76 -15.83
CA ALA A 211 -7.86 -36.77 -15.13
C ALA A 211 -8.32 -36.57 -13.68
N LEU A 212 -9.63 -36.61 -13.42
CA LEU A 212 -10.19 -36.52 -12.08
C LEU A 212 -9.85 -37.76 -11.23
N GLU A 213 -9.96 -38.95 -11.80
CA GLU A 213 -9.58 -40.21 -11.15
C GLU A 213 -8.09 -40.25 -10.84
N ALA A 214 -7.24 -39.85 -11.79
CA ALA A 214 -5.80 -39.73 -11.58
C ALA A 214 -5.49 -38.80 -10.40
N ARG A 215 -6.11 -37.62 -10.35
CA ARG A 215 -5.98 -36.68 -9.23
C ARG A 215 -6.43 -37.29 -7.89
N ASN A 216 -7.58 -37.96 -7.86
CA ASN A 216 -8.13 -38.54 -6.62
C ASN A 216 -7.32 -39.75 -6.12
N SER A 217 -6.73 -40.51 -7.03
CA SER A 217 -5.88 -41.67 -6.71
C SER A 217 -4.49 -41.28 -6.20
N ALA A 218 -4.04 -40.05 -6.49
CA ALA A 218 -2.75 -39.53 -6.09
C ALA A 218 -2.70 -39.09 -4.61
N ALA A 219 -3.16 -39.97 -3.71
CA ALA A 219 -3.04 -39.78 -2.29
C ALA A 219 -1.56 -39.62 -1.90
N LEU A 220 -1.32 -38.76 -0.90
CA LEU A 220 -0.04 -38.64 -0.20
C LEU A 220 0.27 -39.96 0.54
N THR A 221 0.63 -41.00 -0.20
CA THR A 221 1.16 -42.24 0.37
C THR A 221 2.51 -41.91 0.99
N ASP A 222 2.73 -42.33 2.24
CA ASP A 222 3.96 -42.01 3.02
C ASP A 222 4.15 -40.51 3.36
N PHE A 223 3.08 -39.84 3.82
CA PHE A 223 3.15 -38.48 4.38
C PHE A 223 2.54 -38.44 5.80
N PRO A 224 3.36 -38.65 6.86
CA PRO A 224 2.87 -38.76 8.23
C PRO A 224 2.63 -37.41 8.91
N TYR A 225 2.15 -36.41 8.16
CA TYR A 225 1.90 -35.08 8.71
C TYR A 225 0.48 -34.66 8.39
N ARG A 226 -0.25 -34.28 9.45
CA ARG A 226 -1.62 -33.79 9.35
C ARG A 226 -1.63 -32.28 9.59
N PRO A 227 -1.84 -31.44 8.56
CA PRO A 227 -2.02 -30.00 8.75
C PRO A 227 -3.22 -29.72 9.65
N VAL A 228 -3.02 -28.83 10.63
CA VAL A 228 -4.04 -28.39 11.58
C VAL A 228 -4.48 -26.97 11.26
N LYS A 229 -3.54 -26.09 10.91
CA LYS A 229 -3.81 -24.67 10.66
C LYS A 229 -2.85 -24.13 9.60
N ALA A 230 -3.35 -23.40 8.61
CA ALA A 230 -2.50 -22.61 7.74
C ALA A 230 -2.08 -21.32 8.45
N LEU A 231 -0.78 -21.03 8.44
CA LEU A 231 -0.20 -19.82 9.04
C LEU A 231 0.03 -18.74 7.98
N HIS A 232 0.50 -19.13 6.79
CA HIS A 232 0.79 -18.20 5.71
C HIS A 232 0.68 -18.87 4.34
N PHE A 233 0.38 -18.10 3.29
CA PHE A 233 0.38 -18.56 1.91
C PHE A 233 1.09 -17.56 1.01
N SER A 234 1.88 -18.09 0.09
CA SER A 234 2.49 -17.36 -1.03
C SER A 234 2.21 -18.08 -2.34
N ASN A 235 2.67 -17.51 -3.44
CA ASN A 235 2.69 -18.22 -4.72
C ASN A 235 3.64 -19.45 -4.67
N GLY A 236 4.72 -19.37 -3.89
CA GLY A 236 5.68 -20.47 -3.73
C GLY A 236 5.14 -21.66 -2.93
N GLY A 237 4.06 -21.52 -2.17
CA GLY A 237 3.51 -22.56 -1.30
C GLY A 237 2.99 -22.00 0.03
N GLY A 238 2.54 -22.87 0.93
CA GLY A 238 2.03 -22.51 2.26
C GLY A 238 2.93 -22.90 3.44
N VAL A 239 2.73 -22.23 4.57
CA VAL A 239 3.30 -22.62 5.87
C VAL A 239 2.16 -23.07 6.77
N TYR A 240 2.28 -24.25 7.36
CA TYR A 240 1.23 -24.89 8.14
C TYR A 240 1.76 -25.31 9.52
N LEU A 241 0.91 -25.17 10.53
CA LEU A 241 1.02 -25.94 11.76
C LEU A 241 0.48 -27.35 11.48
N ALA A 242 1.24 -28.38 11.82
CA ALA A 242 0.86 -29.77 11.58
C ALA A 242 1.19 -30.66 12.78
N THR A 243 0.57 -31.84 12.83
CA THR A 243 0.91 -32.92 13.76
C THR A 243 1.68 -34.00 13.01
N ASP A 244 2.84 -34.42 13.52
CA ASP A 244 3.51 -35.64 13.07
C ASP A 244 2.77 -36.86 13.63
N THR A 245 2.14 -37.65 12.78
CA THR A 245 1.29 -38.77 13.19
C THR A 245 2.06 -39.97 13.72
N ARG A 246 3.41 -39.95 13.65
CA ARG A 246 4.27 -41.00 14.23
C ARG A 246 4.57 -40.76 15.70
N THR A 247 4.60 -39.48 16.11
CA THR A 247 5.08 -39.03 17.42
C THR A 247 4.09 -38.16 18.18
N ASP A 248 2.99 -37.77 17.53
CA ASP A 248 2.02 -36.75 17.98
C ASP A 248 2.62 -35.37 18.28
N ALA A 249 3.85 -35.12 17.83
CA ALA A 249 4.51 -33.83 18.01
C ALA A 249 3.91 -32.75 17.10
N THR A 250 3.84 -31.52 17.62
CA THR A 250 3.50 -30.33 16.84
C THR A 250 4.72 -29.88 16.04
N VAL A 251 4.57 -29.73 14.73
CA VAL A 251 5.64 -29.35 13.80
C VAL A 251 5.19 -28.21 12.88
N LEU A 252 6.17 -27.49 12.34
CA LEU A 252 5.96 -26.53 11.27
C LEU A 252 6.23 -27.23 9.93
N LEU A 253 5.27 -27.15 9.01
CA LEU A 253 5.35 -27.72 7.67
C LEU A 253 5.37 -26.60 6.63
N LYS A 254 6.50 -26.38 5.97
CA LYS A 254 6.65 -25.40 4.87
C LYS A 254 6.59 -26.13 3.53
N GLU A 255 5.65 -25.74 2.67
CA GLU A 255 5.43 -26.27 1.34
C GLU A 255 6.12 -25.42 0.28
N ALA A 256 6.74 -26.07 -0.70
CA ALA A 256 7.29 -25.46 -1.89
C ALA A 256 6.71 -26.11 -3.15
N ARG A 257 6.19 -25.26 -4.04
CA ARG A 257 5.65 -25.59 -5.35
C ARG A 257 6.78 -25.50 -6.39
N PRO A 258 7.06 -26.58 -7.15
CA PRO A 258 8.03 -26.52 -8.24
C PRO A 258 7.68 -25.44 -9.27
N LEU A 259 8.71 -24.76 -9.79
CA LEU A 259 8.62 -23.76 -10.86
C LEU A 259 7.71 -22.55 -10.54
N ALA A 260 7.35 -22.36 -9.27
CA ALA A 260 6.52 -21.27 -8.79
C ALA A 260 7.20 -20.50 -7.67
N GLY A 261 6.75 -19.26 -7.45
CA GLY A 261 7.31 -18.39 -6.42
C GLY A 261 8.74 -17.98 -6.74
N LEU A 262 9.02 -17.62 -8.00
CA LEU A 262 10.35 -17.19 -8.44
C LEU A 262 10.82 -15.98 -7.62
N ASP A 263 12.10 -15.97 -7.23
CA ASP A 263 12.77 -14.75 -6.73
C ASP A 263 13.43 -13.96 -7.86
N ALA A 264 14.11 -12.88 -7.50
CA ALA A 264 14.81 -12.00 -8.43
C ALA A 264 15.94 -12.71 -9.21
N ALA A 265 16.50 -13.80 -8.69
CA ALA A 265 17.51 -14.60 -9.38
C ALA A 265 16.89 -15.72 -10.24
N GLY A 266 15.56 -15.81 -10.30
CA GLY A 266 14.83 -16.85 -11.03
C GLY A 266 14.78 -18.20 -10.29
N SER A 267 15.21 -18.28 -9.03
CA SER A 267 15.12 -19.51 -8.25
C SER A 267 13.69 -19.74 -7.77
N ASP A 268 13.21 -20.97 -7.95
CA ASP A 268 11.87 -21.36 -7.53
C ASP A 268 11.78 -21.66 -6.02
N ALA A 269 10.56 -21.84 -5.53
CA ALA A 269 10.33 -22.14 -4.12
C ALA A 269 11.03 -23.43 -3.65
N VAL A 270 11.27 -24.41 -4.53
CA VAL A 270 11.89 -25.68 -4.16
C VAL A 270 13.40 -25.51 -3.98
N ALA A 271 14.06 -24.76 -4.86
CA ALA A 271 15.46 -24.40 -4.72
C ALA A 271 15.71 -23.68 -3.39
N ARG A 272 14.88 -22.68 -3.09
CA ARG A 272 14.91 -21.95 -1.82
C ARG A 272 14.65 -22.85 -0.60
N LEU A 273 13.67 -23.75 -0.67
CA LEU A 273 13.38 -24.68 0.43
C LEU A 273 14.52 -25.69 0.67
N ARG A 274 15.21 -26.11 -0.39
CA ARG A 274 16.41 -26.96 -0.28
C ARG A 274 17.57 -26.21 0.36
N ASN A 275 17.73 -24.93 0.04
CA ASN A 275 18.74 -24.09 0.67
C ASN A 275 18.49 -23.93 2.18
N GLU A 276 17.24 -23.65 2.56
CA GLU A 276 16.82 -23.59 3.97
C GLU A 276 17.10 -24.92 4.69
N TYR A 277 16.78 -26.05 4.06
CA TYR A 277 17.08 -27.38 4.62
C TYR A 277 18.59 -27.62 4.82
N TRP A 278 19.41 -27.22 3.85
CA TRP A 278 20.87 -27.29 3.97
C TRP A 278 21.38 -26.46 5.16
N ALA A 279 20.92 -25.22 5.28
CA ALA A 279 21.32 -24.32 6.35
C ALA A 279 20.94 -24.87 7.74
N ILE A 280 19.69 -25.31 7.92
CA ILE A 280 19.23 -25.90 9.20
C ILE A 280 20.08 -27.12 9.57
N ARG A 281 20.41 -27.99 8.60
CA ARG A 281 21.26 -29.15 8.88
C ARG A 281 22.68 -28.78 9.26
N ARG A 282 23.25 -27.76 8.64
CA ARG A 282 24.61 -27.28 8.95
C ARG A 282 24.68 -26.67 10.35
N LEU A 283 23.60 -26.01 10.76
CA LEU A 283 23.45 -25.29 12.03
C LEU A 283 22.82 -26.13 13.15
N ALA A 284 22.59 -27.42 12.91
CA ALA A 284 21.99 -28.32 13.89
C ALA A 284 22.79 -28.32 15.21
N GLY A 285 22.05 -28.30 16.32
CA GLY A 285 22.58 -28.30 17.69
C GLY A 285 22.87 -26.92 18.28
N LEU A 286 22.59 -25.83 17.56
CA LEU A 286 22.58 -24.48 18.13
C LEU A 286 21.22 -24.18 18.76
N ASP A 287 21.22 -23.57 19.95
CA ASP A 287 19.97 -23.20 20.66
C ASP A 287 19.15 -22.14 19.91
N CYS A 288 19.83 -21.34 19.08
CA CYS A 288 19.24 -20.31 18.22
C CYS A 288 18.61 -20.84 16.93
N MET A 289 18.53 -22.16 16.77
CA MET A 289 17.97 -22.81 15.59
C MET A 289 16.83 -23.77 15.95
N PRO A 290 15.80 -23.91 15.10
CA PRO A 290 14.80 -24.96 15.27
C PRO A 290 15.46 -26.34 15.24
N ALA A 291 15.09 -27.20 16.19
CA ALA A 291 15.45 -28.59 16.19
C ALA A 291 14.71 -29.34 15.06
N HIS A 292 15.31 -30.44 14.61
CA HIS A 292 14.76 -31.36 13.61
C HIS A 292 14.50 -30.72 12.23
N ALA A 293 14.92 -31.42 11.17
CA ALA A 293 14.62 -31.03 9.80
C ALA A 293 14.42 -32.27 8.93
N GLU A 294 13.25 -32.41 8.33
CA GLU A 294 12.93 -33.47 7.37
C GLU A 294 12.48 -32.82 6.05
N PHE A 295 13.18 -33.12 4.95
CA PHE A 295 12.82 -32.65 3.61
C PHE A 295 12.25 -33.81 2.79
N ARG A 296 11.04 -33.64 2.24
CA ARG A 296 10.34 -34.71 1.51
C ARG A 296 9.59 -34.18 0.30
N LYS A 297 9.35 -35.09 -0.65
CA LYS A 297 8.37 -34.88 -1.71
C LYS A 297 7.02 -35.44 -1.27
N GLY A 298 5.97 -34.65 -1.43
CA GLY A 298 4.58 -35.07 -1.24
C GLY A 298 3.76 -34.74 -2.48
N HIS A 299 3.34 -35.77 -3.23
CA HIS A 299 2.67 -35.59 -4.52
C HIS A 299 3.49 -34.68 -5.46
N GLU A 300 2.91 -33.56 -5.93
CA GLU A 300 3.55 -32.59 -6.84
C GLU A 300 4.46 -31.58 -6.11
N HIS A 301 4.40 -31.51 -4.78
CA HIS A 301 5.07 -30.46 -4.00
C HIS A 301 6.18 -31.02 -3.10
N TYR A 302 7.01 -30.12 -2.58
CA TYR A 302 8.07 -30.44 -1.62
C TYR A 302 7.74 -29.82 -0.27
N TYR A 303 8.16 -30.48 0.80
CA TYR A 303 7.87 -30.07 2.15
C TYR A 303 9.12 -30.11 3.02
N LEU A 304 9.29 -29.09 3.83
CA LEU A 304 10.28 -29.01 4.89
C LEU A 304 9.54 -29.01 6.22
N VAL A 305 9.78 -30.03 7.02
CA VAL A 305 9.24 -30.20 8.36
C VAL A 305 10.32 -29.81 9.36
N ARG A 306 9.98 -28.97 10.34
CA ARG A 306 10.86 -28.59 11.45
C ARG A 306 10.09 -28.42 12.75
N GLU A 307 10.80 -28.25 13.87
CA GLU A 307 10.20 -27.82 15.15
C GLU A 307 9.26 -26.63 14.95
N TYR A 308 8.08 -26.69 15.56
CA TYR A 308 7.27 -25.50 15.78
C TYR A 308 7.82 -24.76 17.01
N VAL A 309 8.47 -23.62 16.78
CA VAL A 309 9.03 -22.79 17.83
C VAL A 309 7.90 -21.98 18.47
N GLU A 310 7.65 -22.21 19.76
CA GLU A 310 6.73 -21.38 20.54
C GLU A 310 7.39 -20.02 20.85
N GLY A 311 6.77 -18.94 20.40
CA GLY A 311 7.30 -17.58 20.59
C GLY A 311 6.60 -16.55 19.71
N LYS A 312 6.98 -15.28 19.88
CA LYS A 312 6.54 -14.16 19.04
C LYS A 312 7.70 -13.65 18.19
N ALA A 313 7.42 -13.13 17.02
CA ALA A 313 8.44 -12.45 16.23
C ALA A 313 8.94 -11.19 16.95
N LEU A 314 10.22 -10.88 16.86
CA LEU A 314 10.82 -9.67 17.44
C LEU A 314 10.08 -8.41 16.96
N GLY A 315 9.68 -8.37 15.69
CA GLY A 315 8.87 -7.27 15.15
C GLY A 315 7.54 -7.06 15.88
N GLN A 316 6.88 -8.14 16.32
CA GLN A 316 5.64 -8.05 17.10
C GLN A 316 5.93 -7.57 18.53
N GLU A 317 6.96 -8.10 19.18
CA GLU A 317 7.37 -7.69 20.53
C GLU A 317 7.79 -6.22 20.58
N MET A 318 8.49 -5.74 19.53
CA MET A 318 8.80 -4.33 19.35
C MET A 318 7.53 -3.48 19.28
N GLN A 319 6.52 -3.90 18.51
CA GLN A 319 5.27 -3.14 18.38
C GLN A 319 4.48 -3.09 19.69
N GLU A 320 4.44 -4.19 20.44
CA GLU A 320 3.67 -4.30 21.68
C GLU A 320 4.35 -3.60 22.87
N ARG A 321 5.70 -3.57 22.92
CA ARG A 321 6.46 -3.06 24.07
C ARG A 321 7.04 -1.67 23.90
N ASN A 322 7.24 -1.19 22.66
CA ASN A 322 7.96 0.06 22.45
C ASN A 322 7.14 1.25 23.00
N PRO A 323 7.68 2.00 23.98
CA PRO A 323 6.97 3.12 24.61
C PRO A 323 6.63 4.26 23.64
N LEU A 324 7.33 4.39 22.51
CA LEU A 324 6.99 5.35 21.45
C LEU A 324 5.67 5.00 20.73
N LEU A 325 5.26 3.73 20.78
CA LEU A 325 4.05 3.21 20.13
C LEU A 325 2.91 2.96 21.13
N ALA A 326 3.12 3.27 22.40
CA ALA A 326 2.15 3.05 23.46
C ALA A 326 0.86 3.85 23.24
N ALA A 327 -0.28 3.25 23.58
CA ALA A 327 -1.60 3.88 23.48
C ALA A 327 -1.80 5.00 24.52
N GLU A 328 -1.02 4.98 25.60
CA GLU A 328 -1.00 6.00 26.66
C GLU A 328 0.42 6.59 26.76
N PRO A 329 0.60 7.81 27.30
CA PRO A 329 1.92 8.40 27.49
C PRO A 329 2.81 7.52 28.39
N ALA A 330 3.99 7.16 27.89
CA ALA A 330 4.96 6.35 28.61
C ALA A 330 5.78 7.17 29.62
N THR A 331 6.17 6.54 30.73
CA THR A 331 7.02 7.11 31.77
C THR A 331 8.51 6.90 31.47
N PRO A 332 9.44 7.69 32.04
CA PRO A 332 10.88 7.43 31.91
C PRO A 332 11.28 6.00 32.31
N GLU A 333 10.61 5.41 33.30
CA GLU A 333 10.81 4.03 33.73
C GLU A 333 10.44 3.01 32.63
N ASP A 334 9.39 3.28 31.85
CA ASP A 334 8.99 2.45 30.72
C ASP A 334 10.06 2.48 29.61
N TYR A 335 10.59 3.66 29.30
CA TYR A 335 11.73 3.81 28.37
C TYR A 335 12.96 3.06 28.85
N ALA A 336 13.30 3.15 30.14
CA ALA A 336 14.44 2.42 30.71
C ALA A 336 14.24 0.90 30.75
N ALA A 337 13.01 0.43 31.04
CA ALA A 337 12.67 -0.98 31.00
C ALA A 337 12.76 -1.54 29.58
N TYR A 338 12.21 -0.80 28.60
CA TYR A 338 12.29 -1.17 27.19
C TYR A 338 13.74 -1.21 26.68
N ALA A 339 14.54 -0.18 27.00
CA ALA A 339 15.94 -0.13 26.56
C ALA A 339 16.75 -1.32 27.07
N ARG A 340 16.60 -1.71 28.34
CA ARG A 340 17.27 -2.90 28.88
C ARG A 340 16.85 -4.18 28.15
N TRP A 341 15.56 -4.35 27.90
CA TRP A 341 15.04 -5.51 27.16
C TRP A 341 15.57 -5.54 25.71
N ALA A 342 15.55 -4.40 25.03
CA ALA A 342 15.99 -4.28 23.64
C ALA A 342 17.48 -4.59 23.52
N LEU A 343 18.32 -4.06 24.40
CA LEU A 343 19.76 -4.31 24.42
C LEU A 343 20.09 -5.78 24.72
N ASP A 344 19.46 -6.40 25.72
CA ASP A 344 19.64 -7.84 26.02
C ASP A 344 19.23 -8.70 24.81
N THR A 345 18.13 -8.34 24.15
CA THR A 345 17.66 -9.05 22.96
C THR A 345 18.62 -8.90 21.79
N LEU A 346 19.14 -7.69 21.53
CA LEU A 346 20.13 -7.43 20.49
C LEU A 346 21.42 -8.21 20.74
N ASP A 347 21.90 -8.29 21.98
CA ASP A 347 23.12 -9.04 22.31
C ASP A 347 22.95 -10.56 22.11
N ARG A 348 21.75 -11.09 22.34
CA ARG A 348 21.39 -12.49 22.02
C ARG A 348 21.31 -12.75 20.52
N VAL A 349 20.70 -11.83 19.76
CA VAL A 349 20.66 -11.90 18.30
C VAL A 349 22.08 -11.87 17.74
N GLU A 350 22.92 -10.94 18.19
CA GLU A 350 24.30 -10.81 17.76
C GLU A 350 25.10 -12.08 18.06
N HIS A 351 24.97 -12.66 19.26
CA HIS A 351 25.58 -13.96 19.59
C HIS A 351 25.13 -15.07 18.64
N GLY A 352 23.83 -15.17 18.39
CA GLY A 352 23.30 -16.17 17.49
C GLY A 352 23.85 -16.03 16.06
N VAL A 353 23.95 -14.80 15.53
CA VAL A 353 24.55 -14.55 14.21
C VAL A 353 26.03 -14.97 14.18
N ARG A 354 26.79 -14.68 15.25
CA ARG A 354 28.19 -15.14 15.35
C ARG A 354 28.30 -16.66 15.36
N ASP A 355 27.39 -17.37 16.02
CA ASP A 355 27.37 -18.84 16.03
C ASP A 355 27.09 -19.43 14.63
N LEU A 356 26.20 -18.78 13.86
CA LEU A 356 25.94 -19.12 12.46
C LEU A 356 27.20 -18.95 11.61
N HIS A 357 27.87 -17.81 11.73
CA HIS A 357 29.11 -17.51 11.01
C HIS A 357 30.23 -18.49 11.37
N ALA A 358 30.37 -18.86 12.65
CA ALA A 358 31.34 -19.85 13.12
C ALA A 358 31.10 -21.25 12.53
N ARG A 359 29.86 -21.57 12.14
CA ARG A 359 29.51 -22.80 11.40
C ARG A 359 29.63 -22.64 9.88
N GLY A 360 30.08 -21.48 9.39
CA GLY A 360 30.31 -21.18 7.98
C GLY A 360 29.06 -20.79 7.19
N VAL A 361 28.00 -20.34 7.87
CA VAL A 361 26.73 -19.94 7.25
C VAL A 361 26.50 -18.45 7.46
N VAL A 362 26.23 -17.72 6.38
CA VAL A 362 25.70 -16.35 6.39
C VAL A 362 24.18 -16.44 6.38
N PHE A 363 23.50 -15.67 7.22
CA PHE A 363 22.05 -15.69 7.33
C PHE A 363 21.38 -15.08 6.08
N GLY A 364 21.82 -13.89 5.68
CA GLY A 364 21.51 -13.25 4.39
C GLY A 364 20.22 -12.41 4.36
N ASP A 365 19.29 -12.61 5.30
CA ASP A 365 18.02 -11.86 5.38
C ASP A 365 17.63 -11.57 6.84
N LEU A 366 18.56 -10.99 7.61
CA LEU A 366 18.37 -10.70 9.03
C LEU A 366 17.44 -9.49 9.22
N HIS A 367 16.25 -9.71 9.78
CA HIS A 367 15.30 -8.65 10.13
C HIS A 367 14.34 -9.12 11.23
N PRO A 368 13.56 -8.22 11.88
CA PRO A 368 12.79 -8.56 13.10
C PRO A 368 11.75 -9.67 12.94
N ASN A 369 11.27 -9.96 11.73
CA ASN A 369 10.27 -11.01 11.52
C ASN A 369 10.89 -12.39 11.28
N ASN A 370 12.20 -12.46 11.05
CA ASN A 370 12.96 -13.71 10.95
C ASN A 370 13.62 -14.11 12.29
N VAL A 371 13.33 -13.37 13.36
CA VAL A 371 13.80 -13.61 14.73
C VAL A 371 12.59 -13.88 15.61
N LEU A 372 12.48 -15.09 16.17
CA LEU A 372 11.47 -15.44 17.17
C LEU A 372 12.04 -15.35 18.58
N LEU A 373 11.26 -14.80 19.51
CA LEU A 373 11.54 -14.79 20.94
C LEU A 373 10.67 -15.82 21.65
N ARG A 374 11.30 -16.81 22.27
CA ARG A 374 10.65 -17.77 23.16
C ARG A 374 10.16 -17.07 24.45
N PRO A 375 9.20 -17.64 25.18
CA PRO A 375 8.71 -17.06 26.44
C PRO A 375 9.78 -16.83 27.51
N ASP A 376 10.90 -17.57 27.45
CA ASP A 376 12.06 -17.43 28.33
C ASP A 376 13.10 -16.39 27.86
N GLY A 377 12.83 -15.71 26.73
CA GLY A 377 13.74 -14.76 26.09
C GLY A 377 14.80 -15.41 25.20
N GLY A 378 14.72 -16.71 24.92
CA GLY A 378 15.58 -17.36 23.93
C GLY A 378 15.31 -16.86 22.52
N VAL A 379 16.36 -16.57 21.76
CA VAL A 379 16.28 -16.14 20.35
C VAL A 379 16.35 -17.35 19.44
N VAL A 380 15.48 -17.42 18.43
CA VAL A 380 15.52 -18.45 17.38
C VAL A 380 15.38 -17.82 16.00
N PHE A 381 16.30 -18.14 15.09
CA PHE A 381 16.22 -17.70 13.70
C PHE A 381 15.35 -18.63 12.87
N ILE A 382 14.55 -18.04 11.98
CA ILE A 382 13.68 -18.75 11.05
C ILE A 382 13.85 -18.22 9.63
N ASP A 383 13.38 -18.99 8.66
CA ASP A 383 13.38 -18.63 7.23
C ASP A 383 14.78 -18.45 6.62
N LEU A 384 15.57 -19.53 6.59
CA LEU A 384 16.96 -19.54 6.10
C LEU A 384 17.05 -19.72 4.58
N GLU A 385 16.02 -19.27 3.84
CA GLU A 385 15.99 -19.48 2.40
C GLU A 385 17.00 -18.61 1.63
N ALA A 386 17.42 -17.48 2.24
CA ALA A 386 18.45 -16.58 1.72
C ALA A 386 19.88 -16.90 2.19
N SER A 387 20.05 -17.93 3.02
CA SER A 387 21.36 -18.23 3.61
C SER A 387 22.37 -18.72 2.57
N SER A 388 23.66 -18.50 2.84
CA SER A 388 24.74 -18.92 1.94
C SER A 388 25.98 -19.36 2.71
N GLU A 389 26.91 -20.01 2.02
CA GLU A 389 28.22 -20.33 2.60
C GLU A 389 29.06 -19.06 2.73
N VAL A 390 29.72 -18.88 3.89
CA VAL A 390 30.64 -17.75 4.11
C VAL A 390 31.71 -17.66 3.03
N VAL A 391 32.23 -18.81 2.59
CA VAL A 391 33.29 -18.90 1.56
C VAL A 391 32.82 -18.48 0.17
N ALA A 392 31.51 -18.47 -0.09
CA ALA A 392 30.98 -18.04 -1.38
C ALA A 392 31.08 -16.52 -1.57
N ALA A 393 31.25 -15.75 -0.47
CA ALA A 393 31.21 -14.28 -0.49
C ALA A 393 30.06 -13.75 -1.35
N ALA A 394 28.89 -14.38 -1.22
CA ALA A 394 27.77 -14.10 -2.10
C ALA A 394 27.20 -12.70 -1.82
N PRO A 395 26.74 -11.98 -2.85
CA PRO A 395 25.92 -10.79 -2.65
C PRO A 395 24.56 -11.20 -2.06
N GLN A 396 23.89 -10.24 -1.43
CA GLN A 396 22.55 -10.44 -0.91
C GLN A 396 21.54 -10.60 -2.07
N ALA A 397 20.89 -11.76 -2.16
CA ALA A 397 19.93 -12.07 -3.22
C ALA A 397 18.49 -11.67 -2.87
N MET A 398 18.16 -11.60 -1.58
CA MET A 398 16.84 -11.27 -1.06
C MET A 398 17.01 -10.50 0.26
N ALA A 399 16.16 -9.50 0.49
CA ALA A 399 16.17 -8.71 1.71
C ALA A 399 14.79 -8.17 2.03
N ALA A 400 14.44 -8.09 3.31
CA ALA A 400 13.32 -7.27 3.76
C ALA A 400 13.57 -5.77 3.50
N PRO A 401 12.55 -4.99 3.08
CA PRO A 401 12.70 -3.54 2.88
C PRO A 401 13.23 -2.84 4.14
N GLY A 402 14.28 -2.03 3.97
CA GLY A 402 14.99 -1.35 5.06
C GLY A 402 16.12 -2.15 5.73
N TYR A 403 16.36 -3.39 5.30
CA TYR A 403 17.46 -4.26 5.79
C TYR A 403 18.38 -4.74 4.65
N GLN A 404 18.15 -4.28 3.43
CA GLN A 404 19.01 -4.58 2.29
C GLN A 404 20.34 -3.85 2.43
N ALA A 405 21.43 -4.60 2.41
CA ALA A 405 22.77 -4.03 2.44
C ALA A 405 23.06 -3.29 1.12
N PRO A 406 23.79 -2.14 1.16
CA PRO A 406 24.23 -1.46 -0.05
C PRO A 406 25.08 -2.35 -0.96
N ALA A 407 25.22 -1.94 -2.22
CA ALA A 407 26.12 -2.62 -3.14
C ALA A 407 27.55 -2.68 -2.58
N GLY A 408 28.21 -3.83 -2.72
CA GLY A 408 29.57 -4.07 -2.21
C GLY A 408 29.64 -4.84 -0.89
N TYR A 409 28.55 -4.95 -0.14
CA TYR A 409 28.47 -5.84 1.02
C TYR A 409 28.26 -7.28 0.56
N THR A 410 29.09 -8.19 1.06
CA THR A 410 29.06 -9.60 0.68
C THR A 410 29.31 -10.50 1.89
N GLY A 411 28.83 -11.74 1.84
CA GLY A 411 29.04 -12.70 2.92
C GLY A 411 28.60 -12.15 4.29
N VAL A 412 29.47 -12.26 5.30
CA VAL A 412 29.16 -11.84 6.69
C VAL A 412 28.90 -10.34 6.84
N ASP A 413 29.40 -9.50 5.92
CA ASP A 413 29.16 -8.06 5.98
C ASP A 413 27.68 -7.71 5.76
N VAL A 414 26.95 -8.56 5.03
CA VAL A 414 25.49 -8.41 4.83
C VAL A 414 24.75 -8.52 6.17
N ASP A 415 25.08 -9.54 6.97
CA ASP A 415 24.47 -9.73 8.28
C ASP A 415 24.90 -8.64 9.26
N ARG A 416 26.15 -8.16 9.17
CA ARG A 416 26.64 -7.03 9.98
C ARG A 416 25.84 -5.76 9.71
N TYR A 417 25.64 -5.41 8.44
CA TYR A 417 24.82 -4.25 8.06
C TYR A 417 23.40 -4.39 8.60
N ALA A 418 22.78 -5.55 8.41
CA ALA A 418 21.44 -5.83 8.90
C ALA A 418 21.35 -5.75 10.44
N MET A 419 22.41 -6.15 11.17
CA MET A 419 22.51 -5.97 12.62
C MET A 419 22.55 -4.48 13.00
N GLY A 420 23.30 -3.65 12.27
CA GLY A 420 23.27 -2.19 12.44
C GLY A 420 21.86 -1.60 12.24
N CYS A 421 21.15 -2.06 11.20
CA CYS A 421 19.74 -1.70 10.99
C CYS A 421 18.83 -2.17 12.13
N LEU A 422 19.03 -3.37 12.69
CA LEU A 422 18.26 -3.88 13.83
C LEU A 422 18.48 -3.03 15.09
N ARG A 423 19.72 -2.60 15.35
CA ARG A 423 20.03 -1.74 16.50
C ARG A 423 19.27 -0.43 16.45
N LEU A 424 19.13 0.17 15.28
CA LEU A 424 18.31 1.36 15.09
C LEU A 424 16.81 1.00 15.13
N GLY A 425 16.42 -0.03 14.39
CA GLY A 425 15.03 -0.42 14.13
C GLY A 425 14.27 -0.85 15.38
N VAL A 426 14.93 -1.45 16.37
CA VAL A 426 14.29 -1.84 17.63
C VAL A 426 13.73 -0.61 18.35
N PHE A 427 14.47 0.50 18.37
CA PHE A 427 14.05 1.75 19.02
C PHE A 427 13.17 2.62 18.12
N LEU A 428 13.55 2.74 16.84
CA LEU A 428 12.85 3.54 15.84
C LEU A 428 12.50 2.66 14.62
N PRO A 429 11.28 2.09 14.58
CA PRO A 429 10.87 1.13 13.54
C PRO A 429 10.52 1.83 12.22
N LEU A 430 11.53 2.48 11.63
CA LEU A 430 11.45 3.31 10.42
C LEU A 430 12.67 3.07 9.50
N THR A 431 13.24 1.86 9.52
CA THR A 431 14.49 1.53 8.80
C THR A 431 14.42 1.72 7.27
N GLN A 432 13.21 1.79 6.70
CA GLN A 432 13.00 2.03 5.26
C GLN A 432 13.54 3.40 4.80
N VAL A 433 13.72 4.36 5.72
CA VAL A 433 14.23 5.70 5.38
C VAL A 433 15.75 5.74 5.30
N LEU A 434 16.46 4.77 5.89
CA LEU A 434 17.93 4.78 5.96
C LEU A 434 18.62 4.89 4.59
N PRO A 435 18.15 4.22 3.51
CA PRO A 435 18.80 4.31 2.21
C PRO A 435 18.70 5.68 1.52
N TRP A 436 17.86 6.60 2.03
CA TRP A 436 17.60 7.88 1.38
C TRP A 436 18.65 8.96 1.68
N SER A 437 19.44 8.80 2.74
CA SER A 437 20.58 9.66 3.05
C SER A 437 21.43 9.04 4.14
N SER A 438 22.76 9.21 4.04
CA SER A 438 23.70 8.79 5.08
C SER A 438 23.46 9.50 6.43
N GLU A 439 22.83 10.68 6.42
CA GLU A 439 22.50 11.43 7.63
C GLU A 439 21.37 10.78 8.45
N LYS A 440 20.58 9.88 7.84
CA LYS A 440 19.42 9.26 8.51
C LYS A 440 19.81 8.41 9.71
N ALA A 441 20.93 7.69 9.60
CA ALA A 441 21.45 6.93 10.72
C ALA A 441 21.81 7.85 11.90
N GLU A 442 22.44 9.00 11.63
CA GLU A 442 22.82 9.97 12.66
C GLU A 442 21.60 10.65 13.30
N GLN A 443 20.57 10.99 12.51
CA GLN A 443 19.31 11.50 13.03
C GLN A 443 18.65 10.49 13.99
N PHE A 444 18.66 9.21 13.63
CA PHE A 444 18.12 8.15 14.47
C PHE A 444 18.95 7.98 15.74
N LEU A 445 20.29 7.98 15.64
CA LEU A 445 21.18 7.88 16.78
C LEU A 445 20.96 9.02 17.79
N SER A 446 20.84 10.26 17.32
CA SER A 446 20.54 11.41 18.19
C SER A 446 19.21 11.20 18.91
N LEU A 447 18.15 10.88 18.19
CA LEU A 447 16.82 10.69 18.78
C LEU A 447 16.78 9.51 19.76
N ILE A 448 17.48 8.41 19.45
CA ILE A 448 17.57 7.26 20.34
C ILE A 448 18.29 7.63 21.64
N ALA A 449 19.43 8.34 21.55
CA ALA A 449 20.19 8.76 22.71
C ALA A 449 19.42 9.78 23.59
N ASP A 450 18.60 10.63 22.98
CA ASP A 450 17.78 11.61 23.70
C ASP A 450 16.59 10.96 24.43
N VAL A 451 16.03 9.88 23.88
CA VAL A 451 14.79 9.26 24.37
C VAL A 451 15.04 8.03 25.24
N PHE A 452 16.04 7.21 24.90
CA PHE A 452 16.31 5.94 25.55
C PHE A 452 17.66 5.97 26.28
N PRO A 453 17.75 5.38 27.49
CA PRO A 453 19.01 5.27 28.20
C PRO A 453 19.88 4.15 27.60
N VAL A 454 20.49 4.44 26.45
CA VAL A 454 21.44 3.54 25.77
C VAL A 454 22.88 3.76 26.27
N PRO A 455 23.76 2.74 26.20
CA PRO A 455 25.17 2.87 26.54
C PRO A 455 25.91 3.93 25.70
N GLU A 456 26.99 4.52 26.26
CA GLU A 456 27.78 5.56 25.59
C GLU A 456 28.41 5.09 24.26
N ASP A 457 28.75 3.80 24.16
CA ASP A 457 29.33 3.17 22.97
C ASP A 457 28.29 2.71 21.93
N PHE A 458 26.99 2.86 22.21
CA PHE A 458 25.93 2.38 21.33
C PHE A 458 26.02 2.97 19.92
N ALA A 459 26.26 4.27 19.83
CA ALA A 459 26.38 4.96 18.54
C ALA A 459 27.60 4.51 17.74
N GLU A 460 28.74 4.27 18.40
CA GLU A 460 29.95 3.74 17.76
C GLU A 460 29.69 2.34 17.19
N ARG A 461 29.10 1.43 17.97
CA ARG A 461 28.72 0.09 17.50
C ARG A 461 27.82 0.11 16.27
N VAL A 462 26.81 0.98 16.25
CA VAL A 462 25.91 1.11 15.09
C VAL A 462 26.68 1.58 13.86
N ARG A 463 27.55 2.59 14.00
CA ARG A 463 28.36 3.09 12.88
C ARG A 463 29.30 2.02 12.34
N ASP A 464 29.95 1.26 13.23
CA ASP A 464 30.83 0.16 12.84
C ASP A 464 30.07 -0.94 12.08
N ASP A 465 28.87 -1.29 12.55
CA ASP A 465 28.04 -2.31 11.91
C ASP A 465 27.58 -1.85 10.50
N LEU A 466 27.19 -0.58 10.37
CA LEU A 466 26.75 0.01 9.12
C LEU A 466 27.92 0.38 8.17
N ALA A 467 29.16 0.44 8.65
CA ALA A 467 30.30 0.87 7.85
C ALA A 467 30.59 -0.10 6.68
N PRO A 468 31.04 0.42 5.52
CA PRO A 468 31.42 -0.41 4.40
C PRO A 468 32.66 -1.25 4.74
N PRO A 469 32.80 -2.46 4.16
CA PRO A 469 33.98 -3.29 4.36
C PRO A 469 35.26 -2.62 3.83
N ALA A 470 36.38 -2.87 4.50
CA ALA A 470 37.67 -2.24 4.21
C ALA A 470 38.09 -2.42 2.73
N GLY A 471 38.43 -1.31 2.06
CA GLY A 471 38.84 -1.29 0.65
C GLY A 471 37.75 -0.94 -0.37
N HIS A 472 36.49 -0.78 0.07
CA HIS A 472 35.39 -0.26 -0.74
C HIS A 472 35.01 1.14 -0.23
N ALA A 473 35.49 2.19 -0.90
CA ALA A 473 34.96 3.53 -0.68
C ALA A 473 33.50 3.58 -1.17
N PRO A 474 32.60 4.31 -0.49
CA PRO A 474 31.23 4.46 -0.96
C PRO A 474 31.26 5.16 -2.32
N GLN A 475 30.83 4.47 -3.37
CA GLN A 475 30.45 5.14 -4.61
C GLN A 475 29.12 5.84 -4.34
N GLY A 476 29.08 7.16 -4.53
CA GLY A 476 27.87 7.96 -4.36
C GLY A 476 26.74 7.43 -5.24
N ASP A 477 25.52 7.53 -4.69
CA ASP A 477 24.22 7.45 -5.33
C ASP A 477 23.83 6.15 -6.07
N ALA A 478 23.14 5.30 -5.31
CA ALA A 478 22.10 4.41 -5.82
C ALA A 478 20.87 4.40 -4.89
N ALA A 479 20.46 5.56 -4.37
CA ALA A 479 19.31 5.69 -3.45
C ALA A 479 17.97 5.18 -4.04
N ALA A 480 17.86 5.07 -5.36
CA ALA A 480 16.67 4.54 -6.03
C ALA A 480 16.75 3.04 -6.38
N ALA A 481 17.94 2.43 -6.37
CA ALA A 481 18.12 1.02 -6.73
C ALA A 481 18.03 0.06 -5.52
N SER A 482 18.30 0.54 -4.30
CA SER A 482 18.37 -0.32 -3.10
C SER A 482 17.05 -0.54 -2.36
N VAL A 483 15.96 0.10 -2.78
CA VAL A 483 14.64 -0.05 -2.15
C VAL A 483 13.78 -1.10 -2.89
N THR A 484 14.27 -1.60 -4.02
CA THR A 484 13.63 -2.65 -4.82
C THR A 484 14.59 -3.81 -4.94
N GLY A 485 14.31 -4.90 -4.23
CA GLY A 485 14.90 -6.19 -4.58
C GLY A 485 14.59 -6.52 -6.04
N GLY A 486 15.61 -6.43 -6.90
CA GLY A 486 15.64 -6.98 -8.26
C GLY A 486 15.59 -5.97 -9.40
N ALA A 487 16.72 -5.79 -10.09
CA ALA A 487 16.81 -5.86 -11.55
C ALA A 487 18.28 -5.78 -12.02
N GLU A 488 18.61 -6.63 -13.00
CA GLU A 488 19.79 -6.66 -13.88
C GLU A 488 21.10 -7.28 -13.35
N ALA A 489 21.18 -8.62 -13.47
CA ALA A 489 22.44 -9.28 -13.83
C ALA A 489 22.30 -9.81 -15.27
N ARG A 490 22.95 -9.14 -16.23
CA ARG A 490 22.98 -9.56 -17.64
C ARG A 490 23.71 -10.90 -17.79
N ALA A 491 23.04 -11.86 -18.40
CA ALA A 491 23.62 -13.12 -18.83
C ALA A 491 24.64 -12.88 -19.96
N VAL A 492 25.88 -13.35 -19.75
CA VAL A 492 26.95 -13.35 -20.76
C VAL A 492 26.67 -14.49 -21.75
N VAL A 493 26.29 -14.15 -22.98
CA VAL A 493 26.33 -15.07 -24.13
C VAL A 493 27.42 -14.57 -25.09
N SER A 494 28.42 -15.41 -25.29
CA SER A 494 29.52 -15.21 -26.23
C SER A 494 29.07 -15.32 -27.69
N GLY A 495 29.51 -14.41 -28.57
CA GLY A 495 29.61 -14.70 -30.01
C GLY A 495 29.38 -13.57 -31.03
N THR A 496 30.45 -12.80 -31.29
CA THR A 496 30.90 -12.23 -32.59
C THR A 496 30.11 -11.18 -33.41
N ALA A 497 30.86 -10.10 -33.69
CA ALA A 497 30.97 -9.26 -34.90
C ALA A 497 30.09 -7.99 -35.06
N GLU A 498 30.80 -6.88 -35.31
CA GLU A 498 30.42 -5.46 -35.27
C GLU A 498 29.75 -4.91 -36.55
N ALA A 499 28.91 -3.87 -36.40
CA ALA A 499 28.92 -2.65 -37.22
C ALA A 499 28.13 -1.50 -36.51
N PRO A 500 28.51 -0.22 -36.68
CA PRO A 500 28.17 0.84 -35.72
C PRO A 500 26.89 1.61 -36.07
N VAL A 501 26.08 1.91 -35.05
CA VAL A 501 25.01 2.91 -35.12
C VAL A 501 25.29 3.97 -34.05
N SER A 502 25.46 5.20 -34.49
CA SER A 502 25.87 6.36 -33.68
C SER A 502 24.95 6.62 -32.48
N PRO A 503 25.49 6.84 -31.27
CA PRO A 503 24.69 7.23 -30.12
C PRO A 503 24.31 8.71 -30.20
N ARG A 504 23.03 8.99 -29.91
CA ARG A 504 22.49 10.32 -29.56
C ARG A 504 23.15 10.81 -28.25
N PRO A 505 23.30 12.13 -28.03
CA PRO A 505 24.10 12.65 -26.93
C PRO A 505 23.43 12.32 -25.59
N ALA A 506 24.18 11.65 -24.72
CA ALA A 506 23.89 11.54 -23.31
C ALA A 506 23.92 12.94 -22.68
N ALA A 507 22.98 13.20 -21.77
CA ALA A 507 23.04 14.37 -20.91
C ALA A 507 24.35 14.37 -20.11
N ASP A 508 24.95 15.55 -19.99
CA ASP A 508 26.27 15.81 -19.43
C ASP A 508 26.40 15.28 -17.97
N PRO A 509 27.47 14.54 -17.60
CA PRO A 509 27.69 14.08 -16.22
C PRO A 509 28.21 15.16 -15.26
N ALA A 510 28.15 16.44 -15.65
CA ALA A 510 28.80 17.54 -14.95
C ALA A 510 27.83 18.37 -14.08
N THR A 511 27.20 17.73 -13.08
CA THR A 511 26.61 18.44 -11.91
C THR A 511 26.87 17.72 -10.58
N ALA A 512 27.77 16.74 -10.55
CA ALA A 512 27.99 15.85 -9.39
C ALA A 512 28.89 16.40 -8.27
N ASP A 513 29.05 17.72 -8.14
CA ASP A 513 29.89 18.36 -7.12
C ASP A 513 29.18 19.54 -6.41
N ALA A 514 27.86 19.46 -6.26
CA ALA A 514 27.03 20.51 -5.66
C ALA A 514 26.11 20.03 -4.53
N PHE A 515 26.48 18.99 -3.77
CA PHE A 515 25.85 18.70 -2.48
C PHE A 515 26.44 19.60 -1.39
N GLY A 516 26.23 20.91 -1.54
CA GLY A 516 26.39 21.85 -0.44
C GLY A 516 25.27 21.64 0.59
N ASP A 517 25.58 21.98 1.84
CA ASP A 517 24.85 21.89 3.12
C ASP A 517 23.39 22.44 3.14
N THR A 518 22.77 22.70 1.99
CA THR A 518 21.49 23.40 1.86
C THR A 518 20.31 22.50 1.52
N SER A 519 20.47 21.22 1.13
CA SER A 519 19.36 20.35 0.69
C SER A 519 18.52 19.71 1.80
N SER A 520 18.85 19.93 3.08
CA SER A 520 18.27 19.23 4.23
C SER A 520 17.11 19.97 4.89
N TRP A 521 16.25 19.21 5.57
CA TRP A 521 15.25 19.76 6.50
C TRP A 521 15.96 20.27 7.76
N PRO A 522 15.63 21.44 8.31
CA PRO A 522 16.30 21.97 9.50
C PRO A 522 16.16 21.01 10.70
N VAL A 523 17.27 20.76 11.42
CA VAL A 523 17.29 19.83 12.57
C VAL A 523 16.30 20.24 13.68
N ALA A 524 16.21 21.55 13.97
CA ALA A 524 15.26 22.10 14.93
C ALA A 524 13.84 22.27 14.36
N GLY A 525 13.62 21.92 13.09
CA GLY A 525 12.42 22.25 12.33
C GLY A 525 12.45 23.68 11.78
N PRO A 526 11.60 23.99 10.78
CA PRO A 526 11.47 25.34 10.26
C PRO A 526 10.81 26.27 11.28
N ASP A 527 11.28 27.51 11.32
CA ASP A 527 10.67 28.62 12.03
C ASP A 527 10.06 29.64 11.06
N ALA A 528 9.42 30.68 11.58
CA ALA A 528 8.77 31.69 10.77
C ALA A 528 9.74 32.52 9.90
N GLU A 529 11.02 32.62 10.28
CA GLU A 529 12.02 33.41 9.57
C GLU A 529 12.57 32.66 8.35
N GLY A 530 12.90 31.38 8.52
CA GLY A 530 13.40 30.51 7.44
C GLY A 530 12.30 29.91 6.56
N TRP A 531 11.04 29.93 7.00
CA TRP A 531 9.93 29.31 6.27
C TRP A 531 9.72 29.83 4.85
N PRO A 532 9.76 31.13 4.54
CA PRO A 532 9.51 31.61 3.18
C PRO A 532 10.45 31.00 2.12
N GLU A 533 11.73 30.81 2.46
CA GLU A 533 12.71 30.17 1.58
C GLU A 533 12.43 28.66 1.44
N LEU A 534 12.24 27.96 2.57
CA LEU A 534 11.94 26.53 2.56
C LEU A 534 10.64 26.21 1.81
N ARG A 535 9.61 27.05 2.00
CA ARG A 535 8.33 26.97 1.29
C ARG A 535 8.52 27.03 -0.22
N GLN A 536 9.33 27.98 -0.70
CA GLN A 536 9.60 28.11 -2.13
C GLN A 536 10.32 26.88 -2.66
N ARG A 537 11.31 26.36 -1.93
CA ARG A 537 12.07 25.16 -2.34
C ARG A 537 11.20 23.91 -2.40
N LEU A 538 10.32 23.71 -1.42
CA LEU A 538 9.31 22.63 -1.44
C LEU A 538 8.39 22.76 -2.66
N ALA A 539 7.92 23.97 -2.94
CA ALA A 539 7.06 24.25 -4.08
C ALA A 539 7.76 23.99 -5.42
N ASP A 540 9.01 24.46 -5.57
CA ASP A 540 9.82 24.23 -6.76
C ASP A 540 10.06 22.72 -6.99
N GLY A 541 10.33 21.96 -5.93
CA GLY A 541 10.46 20.51 -5.99
C GLY A 541 9.17 19.80 -6.44
N ILE A 542 8.00 20.23 -5.95
CA ILE A 542 6.69 19.73 -6.39
C ILE A 542 6.46 20.04 -7.87
N LEU A 543 6.70 21.28 -8.29
CA LEU A 543 6.49 21.73 -9.66
C LEU A 543 7.43 21.02 -10.65
N ALA A 544 8.69 20.82 -10.26
CA ALA A 544 9.68 20.10 -11.06
C ALA A 544 9.34 18.61 -11.26
N ALA A 545 8.56 18.00 -10.36
CA ALA A 545 8.12 16.62 -10.46
C ALA A 545 6.92 16.44 -11.41
N ALA A 546 6.32 17.51 -11.93
CA ALA A 546 5.18 17.44 -12.83
C ALA A 546 5.55 16.79 -14.19
N SER A 547 4.60 16.06 -14.76
CA SER A 547 4.70 15.36 -16.05
C SER A 547 3.50 15.71 -16.96
N PRO A 548 3.43 16.95 -17.51
CA PRO A 548 2.28 17.43 -18.28
C PRO A 548 1.96 16.61 -19.54
N GLU A 549 2.94 15.86 -20.06
CA GLU A 549 2.81 14.96 -21.20
C GLU A 549 1.99 13.69 -20.90
N ARG A 550 1.85 13.32 -19.62
CA ARG A 550 1.09 12.14 -19.19
C ARG A 550 -0.40 12.45 -19.10
N SER A 551 -1.23 11.51 -19.53
CA SER A 551 -2.69 11.62 -19.39
C SER A 551 -3.22 10.98 -18.11
N ASP A 552 -2.51 10.04 -17.52
CA ASP A 552 -2.95 9.27 -16.35
C ASP A 552 -2.74 10.04 -15.03
N ARG A 553 -1.64 10.79 -14.90
CA ARG A 553 -1.34 11.64 -13.74
C ARG A 553 -0.48 12.84 -14.16
N LEU A 554 -0.58 13.96 -13.44
CA LEU A 554 0.31 15.11 -13.63
C LEU A 554 1.48 15.06 -12.64
N TYR A 555 1.19 14.93 -11.36
CA TYR A 555 2.19 14.86 -10.30
C TYR A 555 2.30 13.42 -9.76
N PRO A 556 3.50 12.93 -9.41
CA PRO A 556 3.68 11.62 -8.78
C PRO A 556 3.19 11.62 -7.34
N GLY A 557 2.31 10.68 -7.00
CA GLY A 557 1.78 10.50 -5.66
C GLY A 557 1.74 9.04 -5.24
N ASP A 558 0.83 8.74 -4.31
CA ASP A 558 0.55 7.42 -3.81
C ASP A 558 0.04 6.45 -4.91
N ILE A 559 0.20 5.15 -4.69
CA ILE A 559 -0.24 4.11 -5.62
C ILE A 559 -1.74 4.13 -5.89
N GLU A 560 -2.54 4.71 -4.99
CA GLU A 560 -3.98 4.91 -5.18
C GLU A 560 -4.29 5.79 -6.42
N GLN A 561 -3.34 6.60 -6.93
CA GLN A 561 -3.48 7.32 -8.20
C GLN A 561 -3.73 6.41 -9.42
N PHE A 562 -3.30 5.15 -9.36
CA PHE A 562 -3.44 4.18 -10.45
C PHE A 562 -4.72 3.35 -10.35
N HIS A 563 -5.56 3.63 -9.35
CA HIS A 563 -6.82 2.93 -9.12
C HIS A 563 -8.01 3.83 -9.51
N GLY A 564 -8.91 3.32 -10.37
CA GLY A 564 -10.06 4.07 -10.85
C GLY A 564 -9.74 5.05 -11.99
N SER A 565 -10.77 5.61 -12.64
CA SER A 565 -10.62 6.47 -13.82
C SER A 565 -10.16 7.90 -13.51
N GLY A 566 -10.14 8.30 -12.23
CA GLY A 566 -9.80 9.66 -11.78
C GLY A 566 -8.63 9.78 -10.81
N GLY A 567 -7.90 8.70 -10.54
CA GLY A 567 -6.87 8.64 -9.49
C GLY A 567 -5.82 9.74 -9.58
N GLY A 568 -5.25 9.99 -10.77
CA GLY A 568 -4.24 11.02 -10.96
C GLY A 568 -4.74 12.47 -10.99
N ALA A 569 -6.06 12.69 -10.97
CA ALA A 569 -6.67 14.03 -11.01
C ALA A 569 -7.32 14.47 -9.70
N ASN A 570 -7.69 13.53 -8.82
CA ASN A 570 -8.49 13.79 -7.62
C ASN A 570 -7.76 14.62 -6.54
N LEU A 571 -8.49 14.94 -5.46
CA LEU A 571 -8.01 15.83 -4.39
C LEU A 571 -7.07 15.14 -3.40
N ALA A 572 -7.28 13.85 -3.09
CA ALA A 572 -6.44 13.14 -2.13
C ALA A 572 -5.05 12.86 -2.69
N PHE A 573 -5.00 12.16 -3.83
CA PHE A 573 -3.78 11.59 -4.37
C PHE A 573 -3.36 12.28 -5.67
N GLY A 574 -4.27 13.00 -6.34
CA GLY A 574 -4.05 13.56 -7.68
C GLY A 574 -3.70 15.05 -7.73
N ALA A 575 -3.73 15.57 -8.96
CA ALA A 575 -3.33 16.94 -9.27
C ALA A 575 -4.18 18.02 -8.59
N ALA A 576 -5.48 17.78 -8.34
CA ALA A 576 -6.33 18.75 -7.67
C ALA A 576 -5.81 19.09 -6.26
N GLY A 577 -5.38 18.08 -5.51
CA GLY A 577 -4.83 18.27 -4.16
C GLY A 577 -3.53 19.07 -4.16
N VAL A 578 -2.63 18.74 -5.08
CA VAL A 578 -1.33 19.40 -5.23
C VAL A 578 -1.51 20.88 -5.59
N VAL A 579 -2.30 21.16 -6.63
CA VAL A 579 -2.55 22.53 -7.10
C VAL A 579 -3.27 23.36 -6.03
N TRP A 580 -4.24 22.76 -5.34
CA TRP A 580 -4.92 23.42 -4.24
C TRP A 580 -3.96 23.78 -3.10
N ALA A 581 -3.14 22.83 -2.64
CA ALA A 581 -2.16 23.06 -1.57
C ALA A 581 -1.13 24.15 -1.93
N LEU A 582 -0.61 24.14 -3.16
CA LEU A 582 0.29 25.20 -3.67
C LEU A 582 -0.38 26.58 -3.63
N SER A 583 -1.62 26.66 -4.10
CA SER A 583 -2.40 27.91 -4.08
C SER A 583 -2.64 28.42 -2.66
N GLN A 584 -2.99 27.54 -1.72
CA GLN A 584 -3.17 27.92 -0.31
C GLN A 584 -1.86 28.37 0.35
N ALA A 585 -0.72 27.83 -0.08
CA ALA A 585 0.61 28.27 0.34
C ALA A 585 1.06 29.59 -0.32
N GLY A 586 0.23 30.20 -1.18
CA GLY A 586 0.55 31.43 -1.90
C GLY A 586 1.54 31.24 -3.05
N VAL A 587 1.66 30.02 -3.57
CA VAL A 587 2.48 29.69 -4.73
C VAL A 587 1.64 29.79 -5.99
N GLU A 588 2.16 30.48 -7.00
CA GLU A 588 1.53 30.56 -8.32
C GLU A 588 1.70 29.21 -9.05
N VAL A 589 0.59 28.65 -9.53
CA VAL A 589 0.59 27.37 -10.25
C VAL A 589 0.69 27.64 -11.75
N PRO A 590 1.59 26.95 -12.49
CA PRO A 590 1.71 27.08 -13.93
C PRO A 590 0.37 26.86 -14.67
N ALA A 591 0.08 27.72 -15.66
CA ALA A 591 -1.18 27.71 -16.38
C ALA A 591 -1.45 26.38 -17.12
N ASP A 592 -0.41 25.74 -17.64
CA ASP A 592 -0.47 24.43 -18.29
C ASP A 592 -0.86 23.30 -17.33
N HIS A 593 -0.45 23.36 -16.05
CA HIS A 593 -0.87 22.43 -15.00
C HIS A 593 -2.36 22.59 -14.66
N VAL A 594 -2.84 23.84 -14.63
CA VAL A 594 -4.26 24.16 -14.42
C VAL A 594 -5.09 23.66 -15.61
N ASP A 595 -4.64 23.93 -16.83
CA ASP A 595 -5.27 23.43 -18.05
C ASP A 595 -5.30 21.90 -18.11
N TRP A 596 -4.23 21.24 -17.65
CA TRP A 596 -4.18 19.80 -17.51
C TRP A 596 -5.28 19.29 -16.57
N LEU A 597 -5.45 19.93 -15.40
CA LEU A 597 -6.46 19.52 -14.42
C LEU A 597 -7.88 19.67 -14.97
N VAL A 598 -8.16 20.76 -15.69
CA VAL A 598 -9.46 20.96 -16.35
C VAL A 598 -9.75 19.82 -17.33
N ARG A 599 -8.81 19.50 -18.23
CA ARG A 599 -8.94 18.38 -19.18
C ARG A 599 -9.04 17.01 -18.49
N ALA A 600 -8.35 16.83 -17.37
CA ALA A 600 -8.41 15.59 -16.61
C ALA A 600 -9.79 15.41 -15.95
N GLY A 601 -10.37 16.49 -15.41
CA GLY A 601 -11.72 16.50 -14.85
C GLY A 601 -12.80 16.04 -15.84
N GLU A 602 -12.61 16.26 -17.14
CA GLU A 602 -13.52 15.77 -18.20
C GLU A 602 -13.62 14.24 -18.26
N ARG A 603 -12.57 13.52 -17.83
CA ARG A 603 -12.49 12.05 -17.91
C ARG A 603 -12.91 11.34 -16.63
N VAL A 604 -13.02 12.07 -15.52
CA VAL A 604 -13.41 11.54 -14.21
C VAL A 604 -14.93 11.34 -14.17
N GLU A 605 -15.36 10.21 -13.62
CA GLU A 605 -16.78 9.88 -13.48
C GLU A 605 -17.27 9.86 -12.03
N ASP A 606 -16.39 9.52 -11.10
CA ASP A 606 -16.74 9.37 -9.68
C ASP A 606 -17.11 10.74 -9.07
N PRO A 607 -18.22 10.86 -8.32
CA PRO A 607 -18.68 12.15 -7.80
C PRO A 607 -18.00 12.56 -6.48
N GLY A 608 -17.19 11.71 -5.87
CA GLY A 608 -16.66 11.89 -4.52
C GLY A 608 -15.83 13.15 -4.29
N PHE A 609 -15.64 13.51 -3.01
CA PHE A 609 -14.85 14.70 -2.64
C PHE A 609 -13.35 14.44 -2.72
N TYR A 610 -12.85 13.39 -2.07
CA TYR A 610 -11.40 13.12 -2.07
C TYR A 610 -10.94 12.34 -3.29
N ASP A 611 -11.81 11.55 -3.93
CA ASP A 611 -11.49 10.69 -5.06
C ASP A 611 -12.20 11.04 -6.39
N GLY A 612 -12.94 12.15 -6.44
CA GLY A 612 -13.81 12.43 -7.58
C GLY A 612 -14.01 13.91 -7.95
N LEU A 613 -15.06 14.13 -8.74
CA LEU A 613 -15.42 15.41 -9.36
C LEU A 613 -15.65 16.54 -8.35
N CYS A 614 -16.25 16.27 -7.19
CA CYS A 614 -16.51 17.30 -6.18
C CYS A 614 -15.19 17.91 -5.64
N GLY A 615 -14.15 17.11 -5.44
CA GLY A 615 -12.84 17.60 -5.03
C GLY A 615 -12.13 18.42 -6.11
N ILE A 616 -12.24 17.96 -7.36
CA ILE A 616 -11.65 18.69 -8.50
C ILE A 616 -12.35 20.04 -8.67
N ALA A 617 -13.68 20.08 -8.57
CA ALA A 617 -14.43 21.32 -8.60
C ALA A 617 -14.03 22.26 -7.45
N PHE A 618 -13.88 21.75 -6.23
CA PHE A 618 -13.43 22.53 -5.07
C PHE A 618 -12.04 23.14 -5.28
N ALA A 619 -11.09 22.37 -5.83
CA ALA A 619 -9.75 22.87 -6.13
C ALA A 619 -9.77 23.95 -7.22
N LEU A 620 -10.48 23.72 -8.34
CA LEU A 620 -10.60 24.71 -9.43
C LEU A 620 -11.28 26.00 -8.95
N ASP A 621 -12.30 25.89 -8.11
CA ASP A 621 -12.99 27.04 -7.54
C ASP A 621 -12.09 27.87 -6.60
N SER A 622 -11.21 27.20 -5.86
CA SER A 622 -10.20 27.85 -5.01
C SER A 622 -9.17 28.63 -5.82
N LEU A 623 -8.92 28.25 -7.08
CA LEU A 623 -8.08 28.98 -8.04
C LEU A 623 -8.83 30.12 -8.75
N GLY A 624 -10.11 30.31 -8.46
CA GLY A 624 -10.96 31.31 -9.12
C GLY A 624 -11.58 30.85 -10.45
N LEU A 625 -11.44 29.57 -10.81
CA LEU A 625 -12.02 28.99 -12.03
C LEU A 625 -13.46 28.51 -11.81
N ARG A 626 -14.36 29.44 -11.53
CA ARG A 626 -15.76 29.14 -11.19
C ARG A 626 -16.49 28.35 -12.28
N ARG A 627 -16.33 28.72 -13.56
CA ARG A 627 -17.08 28.09 -14.65
C ARG A 627 -16.72 26.60 -14.83
N PRO A 628 -15.43 26.22 -14.98
CA PRO A 628 -15.04 24.81 -14.96
C PRO A 628 -15.51 24.07 -13.71
N ALA A 629 -15.40 24.68 -12.53
CA ALA A 629 -15.84 24.07 -11.28
C ALA A 629 -17.36 23.76 -11.29
N ALA A 630 -18.20 24.71 -11.73
CA ALA A 630 -19.64 24.52 -11.84
C ALA A 630 -20.02 23.43 -12.86
N GLU A 631 -19.31 23.36 -14.00
CA GLU A 631 -19.53 22.31 -15.00
C GLU A 631 -19.24 20.90 -14.45
N LEU A 632 -18.18 20.75 -13.62
CA LEU A 632 -17.88 19.47 -12.95
C LEU A 632 -18.91 19.12 -11.86
N LEU A 633 -19.40 20.10 -11.10
CA LEU A 633 -20.44 19.87 -10.09
C LEU A 633 -21.76 19.39 -10.71
N GLU A 634 -22.18 19.97 -11.83
CA GLU A 634 -23.39 19.52 -12.53
C GLU A 634 -23.24 18.10 -13.09
N ARG A 635 -22.04 17.75 -13.57
CA ARG A 635 -21.73 16.37 -13.99
C ARG A 635 -21.77 15.40 -12.82
N ALA A 636 -21.20 15.77 -11.68
CA ALA A 636 -21.29 14.97 -10.46
C ALA A 636 -22.77 14.80 -10.05
N ALA A 637 -23.58 15.88 -10.15
CA ALA A 637 -25.00 15.87 -9.82
C ALA A 637 -25.82 14.91 -10.66
N ALA A 638 -25.55 14.85 -11.96
CA ALA A 638 -26.19 13.88 -12.85
C ALA A 638 -25.94 12.42 -12.44
N ARG A 639 -24.79 12.12 -11.80
CA ARG A 639 -24.44 10.75 -11.39
C ARG A 639 -25.15 10.32 -10.12
N TRP A 640 -25.14 11.13 -9.06
CA TRP A 640 -25.82 10.75 -7.82
C TRP A 640 -27.35 10.78 -7.96
N THR A 641 -27.91 11.61 -8.83
CA THR A 641 -29.35 11.62 -9.12
C THR A 641 -29.82 10.40 -9.93
N ALA A 642 -28.95 9.84 -10.79
CA ALA A 642 -29.28 8.68 -11.61
C ALA A 642 -29.07 7.33 -10.91
N SER A 643 -28.10 7.24 -9.99
CA SER A 643 -27.62 5.98 -9.39
C SER A 643 -27.61 5.99 -7.87
N ASP A 644 -28.64 6.60 -7.27
CA ASP A 644 -28.75 6.87 -5.83
C ASP A 644 -28.53 5.65 -4.90
N ALA A 645 -28.65 4.42 -5.42
CA ALA A 645 -28.47 3.17 -4.69
C ALA A 645 -27.00 2.76 -4.44
N ASP A 646 -26.03 3.36 -5.15
CA ASP A 646 -24.64 2.88 -5.16
C ASP A 646 -23.64 3.76 -4.38
N LEU A 647 -24.07 4.90 -3.82
CA LEU A 647 -23.21 5.76 -3.01
C LEU A 647 -23.18 5.32 -1.55
N ASP A 648 -21.99 5.35 -0.95
CA ASP A 648 -21.84 5.25 0.51
C ASP A 648 -22.07 6.61 1.20
N ASP A 649 -22.00 6.63 2.53
CA ASP A 649 -22.24 7.82 3.35
C ASP A 649 -20.95 8.51 3.82
N SER A 650 -19.81 8.16 3.24
CA SER A 650 -18.50 8.67 3.68
C SER A 650 -18.25 10.12 3.28
N LEU A 651 -17.31 10.78 3.99
CA LEU A 651 -16.73 12.05 3.56
C LEU A 651 -15.86 11.86 2.30
N PHE A 652 -15.18 10.72 2.19
CA PHE A 652 -14.22 10.46 1.13
C PHE A 652 -14.86 10.45 -0.26
N ARG A 653 -15.86 9.60 -0.45
CA ARG A 653 -16.49 9.38 -1.75
C ARG A 653 -18.01 9.53 -1.75
N GLY A 654 -18.59 9.60 -0.56
CA GLY A 654 -20.02 9.43 -0.35
C GLY A 654 -20.80 10.72 -0.20
N ARG A 655 -22.04 10.52 0.26
CA ARG A 655 -23.04 11.59 0.43
C ARG A 655 -22.56 12.73 1.33
N ALA A 656 -21.76 12.45 2.37
CA ALA A 656 -21.27 13.48 3.28
C ALA A 656 -20.30 14.44 2.60
N GLY A 657 -19.35 13.93 1.80
CA GLY A 657 -18.41 14.77 1.04
C GLY A 657 -19.07 15.57 -0.06
N ILE A 658 -20.01 14.96 -0.79
CA ILE A 658 -20.82 15.64 -1.81
C ILE A 658 -21.65 16.75 -1.16
N GLY A 659 -22.32 16.44 -0.04
CA GLY A 659 -23.14 17.39 0.72
C GLY A 659 -22.35 18.59 1.22
N LEU A 660 -21.17 18.37 1.81
CA LEU A 660 -20.27 19.44 2.24
C LEU A 660 -19.78 20.30 1.06
N THR A 661 -19.51 19.69 -0.08
CA THR A 661 -19.16 20.43 -1.30
C THR A 661 -20.32 21.33 -1.75
N LEU A 662 -21.55 20.81 -1.77
CA LEU A 662 -22.73 21.60 -2.12
C LEU A 662 -22.95 22.78 -1.17
N LEU A 663 -22.77 22.57 0.14
CA LEU A 663 -22.86 23.65 1.14
C LEU A 663 -21.78 24.71 0.91
N HIS A 664 -20.54 24.31 0.62
CA HIS A 664 -19.45 25.24 0.33
C HIS A 664 -19.77 26.18 -0.84
N PHE A 665 -20.25 25.63 -1.97
CA PHE A 665 -20.62 26.44 -3.14
C PHE A 665 -21.87 27.29 -2.87
N ALA A 666 -22.85 26.76 -2.15
CA ALA A 666 -24.04 27.50 -1.77
C ALA A 666 -23.70 28.72 -0.89
N GLU A 667 -22.81 28.55 0.09
CA GLU A 667 -22.33 29.63 0.97
C GLU A 667 -21.54 30.68 0.18
N LYS A 668 -20.57 30.25 -0.64
CA LYS A 668 -19.70 31.15 -1.39
C LYS A 668 -20.43 31.97 -2.45
N TYR A 669 -21.45 31.40 -3.08
CA TYR A 669 -22.14 32.01 -4.22
C TYR A 669 -23.60 32.41 -3.96
N GLY A 670 -24.14 32.11 -2.78
CA GLY A 670 -25.53 32.42 -2.43
C GLY A 670 -26.55 31.61 -3.23
N GLU A 671 -26.25 30.36 -3.55
CA GLU A 671 -27.07 29.49 -4.41
C GLU A 671 -27.96 28.54 -3.58
N PRO A 672 -29.27 28.83 -3.40
CA PRO A 672 -30.13 28.08 -2.48
C PRO A 672 -30.38 26.61 -2.88
N ASP A 673 -30.34 26.29 -4.18
CA ASP A 673 -30.52 24.91 -4.67
C ASP A 673 -29.43 23.96 -4.13
N GLY A 674 -28.22 24.47 -3.86
CA GLY A 674 -27.16 23.70 -3.23
C GLY A 674 -27.53 23.20 -1.82
N ILE A 675 -28.19 24.06 -1.02
CA ILE A 675 -28.67 23.69 0.32
C ILE A 675 -29.79 22.66 0.23
N GLU A 676 -30.74 22.83 -0.69
CA GLU A 676 -31.82 21.86 -0.89
C GLU A 676 -31.31 20.48 -1.33
N ARG A 677 -30.32 20.45 -2.24
CA ARG A 677 -29.62 19.22 -2.64
C ARG A 677 -28.90 18.57 -1.44
N ALA A 678 -28.23 19.36 -0.60
CA ALA A 678 -27.57 18.87 0.60
C ALA A 678 -28.58 18.27 1.60
N VAL A 679 -29.73 18.92 1.83
CA VAL A 679 -30.82 18.38 2.66
C VAL A 679 -31.31 17.03 2.15
N ARG A 680 -31.47 16.86 0.82
CA ARG A 680 -31.85 15.57 0.22
C ARG A 680 -30.85 14.46 0.49
N LEU A 681 -29.55 14.78 0.48
CA LEU A 681 -28.48 13.82 0.81
C LEU A 681 -28.49 13.48 2.31
N ALA A 682 -28.63 14.48 3.18
CA ALA A 682 -28.68 14.29 4.63
C ALA A 682 -29.85 13.39 5.06
N ASN A 683 -31.04 13.57 4.47
CA ASN A 683 -32.22 12.74 4.76
C ASN A 683 -32.07 11.26 4.33
N ARG A 684 -30.98 10.89 3.64
CA ARG A 684 -30.65 9.50 3.28
C ARG A 684 -29.58 8.88 4.16
N ILE A 685 -28.73 9.72 4.77
CA ILE A 685 -27.76 9.30 5.80
C ILE A 685 -28.50 8.82 7.07
N THR A 686 -29.77 9.19 7.23
CA THR A 686 -30.63 8.77 8.34
C THR A 686 -31.21 7.38 8.11
N GLY A 687 -30.41 6.35 8.36
CA GLY A 687 -30.85 4.97 8.39
C GLY A 687 -29.79 4.07 8.99
N PHE A 688 -30.19 3.11 9.83
CA PHE A 688 -29.29 2.05 10.26
C PHE A 688 -28.73 1.34 9.02
N ALA A 689 -27.41 1.45 8.78
CA ALA A 689 -26.75 0.75 7.69
C ALA A 689 -27.11 -0.75 7.75
N GLN A 690 -27.83 -1.24 6.74
CA GLN A 690 -28.14 -2.66 6.61
C GLN A 690 -26.90 -3.39 6.10
N GLY A 691 -26.32 -4.23 6.97
CA GLY A 691 -25.43 -5.31 6.56
C GLY A 691 -24.09 -4.90 5.95
N GLY A 692 -23.08 -4.71 6.81
CA GLY A 692 -21.68 -4.53 6.41
C GLY A 692 -20.81 -4.19 7.62
N ARG A 693 -19.52 -4.51 7.58
CA ARG A 693 -18.56 -4.10 8.63
C ARG A 693 -18.32 -2.59 8.47
N ARG A 694 -18.85 -1.79 9.40
CA ARG A 694 -18.76 -0.31 9.37
C ARG A 694 -17.30 0.15 9.48
N ARG A 695 -16.92 1.12 8.65
CA ARG A 695 -15.65 1.87 8.77
C ARG A 695 -15.91 3.05 9.70
N HIS A 696 -14.96 3.38 10.57
CA HIS A 696 -15.05 4.51 11.49
C HIS A 696 -14.16 5.68 11.05
N GLY A 697 -14.31 6.84 11.68
CA GLY A 697 -13.42 7.99 11.53
C GLY A 697 -13.89 9.04 10.51
N LEU A 698 -13.12 10.12 10.40
CA LEU A 698 -13.50 11.30 9.61
C LEU A 698 -13.70 11.01 8.11
N LEU A 699 -12.78 10.29 7.47
CA LEU A 699 -12.84 10.09 6.02
C LEU A 699 -13.91 9.08 5.60
N HIS A 700 -14.10 8.00 6.36
CA HIS A 700 -14.89 6.84 5.93
C HIS A 700 -16.07 6.48 6.83
N GLY A 701 -16.17 7.07 8.03
CA GLY A 701 -17.12 6.67 9.06
C GLY A 701 -18.08 7.76 9.52
N GLY A 702 -18.67 7.53 10.70
CA GLY A 702 -19.73 8.36 11.27
C GLY A 702 -19.29 9.79 11.57
N SER A 703 -18.00 10.03 11.82
CA SER A 703 -17.48 11.40 12.04
C SER A 703 -17.55 12.26 10.78
N GLY A 704 -17.35 11.69 9.59
CA GLY A 704 -17.55 12.41 8.32
C GLY A 704 -19.02 12.82 8.13
N GLN A 705 -19.94 11.94 8.50
CA GLN A 705 -21.39 12.22 8.48
C GLN A 705 -21.75 13.31 9.49
N ALA A 706 -21.23 13.20 10.72
CA ALA A 706 -21.45 14.17 11.78
C ALA A 706 -20.94 15.57 11.39
N LEU A 707 -19.78 15.67 10.74
CA LEU A 707 -19.27 16.94 10.21
C LEU A 707 -20.24 17.56 9.20
N PHE A 708 -20.73 16.76 8.24
CA PHE A 708 -21.70 17.22 7.26
C PHE A 708 -23.00 17.70 7.91
N LEU A 709 -23.57 16.91 8.82
CA LEU A 709 -24.81 17.24 9.52
C LEU A 709 -24.65 18.49 10.41
N CYS A 710 -23.50 18.64 11.07
CA CYS A 710 -23.18 19.82 11.87
C CYS A 710 -23.08 21.08 10.99
N ARG A 711 -22.45 20.99 9.81
CA ARG A 711 -22.39 22.11 8.85
C ARG A 711 -23.75 22.41 8.23
N LEU A 712 -24.56 21.41 7.97
CA LEU A 712 -25.93 21.60 7.50
C LEU A 712 -26.78 22.31 8.54
N PHE A 713 -26.68 21.93 9.83
CA PHE A 713 -27.31 22.65 10.93
C PHE A 713 -26.93 24.12 10.96
N ALA A 714 -25.64 24.46 10.79
CA ALA A 714 -25.18 25.84 10.76
C ALA A 714 -25.78 26.68 9.62
N HIS A 715 -26.28 26.03 8.55
CA HIS A 715 -26.94 26.69 7.42
C HIS A 715 -28.46 26.74 7.53
N THR A 716 -29.08 25.73 8.14
CA THR A 716 -30.55 25.58 8.18
C THR A 716 -31.18 25.95 9.52
N ASP A 717 -30.38 26.05 10.57
CA ASP A 717 -30.80 26.18 11.97
C ASP A 717 -31.78 25.06 12.42
N GLU A 718 -31.85 23.93 11.70
CA GLU A 718 -32.74 22.80 12.04
C GLU A 718 -32.10 21.86 13.09
N PRO A 719 -32.58 21.82 14.35
CA PRO A 719 -31.87 21.12 15.44
C PRO A 719 -31.70 19.62 15.24
N LYS A 720 -32.59 18.99 14.46
CA LYS A 720 -32.56 17.56 14.16
C LYS A 720 -31.23 17.11 13.55
N TYR A 721 -30.56 17.97 12.77
CA TYR A 721 -29.29 17.64 12.14
C TYR A 721 -28.15 17.63 13.16
N LEU A 722 -28.17 18.54 14.14
CA LEU A 722 -27.21 18.52 15.24
C LEU A 722 -27.42 17.31 16.17
N ASP A 723 -28.67 16.89 16.40
CA ASP A 723 -28.96 15.65 17.15
C ASP A 723 -28.38 14.41 16.46
N GLN A 724 -28.61 14.30 15.15
CA GLN A 724 -28.07 13.20 14.35
C GLN A 724 -26.54 13.23 14.27
N ALA A 725 -25.93 14.41 14.21
CA ALA A 725 -24.48 14.55 14.25
C ALA A 725 -23.89 13.99 15.55
N VAL A 726 -24.51 14.29 16.70
CA VAL A 726 -24.08 13.78 18.01
C VAL A 726 -24.25 12.26 18.10
N GLU A 727 -25.35 11.70 17.60
CA GLU A 727 -25.59 10.25 17.59
C GLU A 727 -24.58 9.50 16.70
N ALA A 728 -24.34 10.02 15.49
CA ALA A 728 -23.35 9.47 14.56
C ALA A 728 -21.95 9.47 15.20
N LEU A 729 -21.58 10.58 15.85
CA LEU A 729 -20.27 10.72 16.50
C LEU A 729 -20.08 9.78 17.69
N ARG A 730 -21.10 9.60 18.55
CA ARG A 730 -21.07 8.63 19.66
C ARG A 730 -20.89 7.20 19.15
N THR A 731 -21.63 6.85 18.10
CA THR A 731 -21.53 5.53 17.45
C THR A 731 -20.12 5.32 16.91
N ASP A 732 -19.57 6.32 16.22
CA ASP A 732 -18.23 6.26 15.62
C ASP A 732 -17.12 6.15 16.69
N LEU A 733 -17.24 6.90 17.80
CA LEU A 733 -16.34 6.79 18.95
C LEU A 733 -16.34 5.37 19.54
N ALA A 734 -17.52 4.80 19.78
CA ALA A 734 -17.64 3.43 20.28
C ALA A 734 -17.06 2.40 19.29
N GLU A 735 -17.37 2.52 17.99
CA GLU A 735 -16.86 1.63 16.94
C GLU A 735 -15.34 1.78 16.72
N SER A 736 -14.76 2.94 17.04
CA SER A 736 -13.31 3.16 17.03
C SER A 736 -12.58 2.56 18.24
N GLY A 737 -13.33 2.05 19.24
CA GLY A 737 -12.82 1.45 20.47
C GLY A 737 -12.65 2.42 21.64
N TRP A 738 -13.15 3.66 21.52
CA TRP A 738 -13.12 4.65 22.59
C TRP A 738 -14.31 4.48 23.56
N ALA A 739 -14.07 4.77 24.83
CA ALA A 739 -15.08 4.79 25.88
C ALA A 739 -14.76 5.87 26.92
N ALA A 740 -15.81 6.38 27.59
CA ALA A 740 -15.67 7.35 28.67
C ALA A 740 -14.91 6.76 29.88
N ASP A 741 -15.17 5.49 30.23
CA ASP A 741 -14.37 4.76 31.20
C ASP A 741 -13.02 4.36 30.59
N PRO A 742 -11.88 4.84 31.13
CA PRO A 742 -10.55 4.48 30.63
C PRO A 742 -10.29 2.97 30.58
N THR A 743 -10.87 2.20 31.50
CA THR A 743 -10.68 0.73 31.58
C THR A 743 -11.46 -0.03 30.52
N ALA A 744 -12.47 0.60 29.91
CA ALA A 744 -13.27 0.05 28.82
C ALA A 744 -12.73 0.40 27.43
N ARG A 745 -11.70 1.27 27.34
CA ARG A 745 -11.07 1.62 26.07
C ARG A 745 -10.30 0.43 25.53
N THR A 746 -10.44 0.16 24.24
CA THR A 746 -9.66 -0.89 23.58
C THR A 746 -8.25 -0.35 23.30
N PRO A 747 -7.17 -0.94 23.87
CA PRO A 747 -5.80 -0.50 23.60
C PRO A 747 -5.44 -0.69 22.13
N HIS A 748 -4.64 0.24 21.58
CA HIS A 748 -4.19 0.22 20.17
C HIS A 748 -5.32 0.19 19.13
N ALA A 749 -6.56 0.49 19.53
CA ALA A 749 -7.67 0.66 18.60
C ALA A 749 -7.58 2.01 17.87
N ALA A 750 -8.43 2.22 16.88
CA ALA A 750 -8.31 3.34 15.95
C ALA A 750 -8.39 4.73 16.60
N TRP A 751 -9.13 4.86 17.70
CA TRP A 751 -9.18 6.10 18.48
C TRP A 751 -7.79 6.55 18.98
N SER A 752 -6.91 5.58 19.30
CA SER A 752 -5.59 5.84 19.90
C SER A 752 -4.52 6.21 18.87
N VAL A 753 -4.80 6.05 17.57
CA VAL A 753 -3.91 6.37 16.45
C VAL A 753 -4.12 7.84 16.07
N PRO A 754 -3.16 8.75 16.34
CA PRO A 754 -3.37 10.20 16.26
C PRO A 754 -3.23 10.76 14.84
N VAL A 755 -3.87 10.12 13.86
CA VAL A 755 -3.86 10.52 12.43
C VAL A 755 -5.27 10.88 11.98
N ILE A 756 -5.43 11.53 10.83
CA ILE A 756 -6.74 11.96 10.33
C ILE A 756 -7.67 10.79 10.02
N ASN A 757 -7.11 9.65 9.57
CA ASN A 757 -7.84 8.39 9.43
C ASN A 757 -8.21 7.72 10.76
N GLY A 758 -7.77 8.28 11.89
CA GLY A 758 -8.04 7.77 13.24
C GLY A 758 -8.46 8.89 14.20
N GLY A 759 -7.88 8.88 15.40
CA GLY A 759 -8.21 9.76 16.52
C GLY A 759 -8.12 11.26 16.23
N ALA A 760 -7.21 11.71 15.36
CA ALA A 760 -7.12 13.14 15.04
C ALA A 760 -8.33 13.63 14.24
N GLY A 761 -8.84 12.80 13.31
CA GLY A 761 -10.08 13.08 12.59
C GLY A 761 -11.29 13.11 13.51
N LEU A 762 -11.36 12.19 14.48
CA LEU A 762 -12.41 12.19 15.52
C LEU A 762 -12.36 13.48 16.34
N ALA A 763 -11.16 13.88 16.80
CA ALA A 763 -10.98 15.06 17.65
C ALA A 763 -11.47 16.35 16.97
N LEU A 764 -11.18 16.49 15.68
CA LEU A 764 -11.61 17.63 14.87
C LEU A 764 -13.14 17.76 14.78
N VAL A 765 -13.84 16.63 14.61
CA VAL A 765 -15.30 16.63 14.52
C VAL A 765 -15.95 16.81 15.89
N VAL A 766 -15.38 16.21 16.94
CA VAL A 766 -15.78 16.45 18.32
C VAL A 766 -15.70 17.95 18.65
N ASP A 767 -14.59 18.62 18.32
CA ASP A 767 -14.43 20.08 18.51
C ASP A 767 -15.49 20.88 17.73
N ALA A 768 -15.77 20.49 16.49
CA ALA A 768 -16.79 21.15 15.66
C ALA A 768 -18.20 21.03 16.26
N VAL A 769 -18.59 19.85 16.77
CA VAL A 769 -19.90 19.65 17.41
C VAL A 769 -19.99 20.41 18.74
N LEU A 770 -18.93 20.40 19.55
CA LEU A 770 -18.86 21.11 20.83
C LEU A 770 -18.98 22.64 20.69
N ALA A 771 -18.65 23.20 19.52
CA ALA A 771 -18.89 24.62 19.23
C ALA A 771 -20.39 25.00 19.19
N HIS A 772 -21.29 24.01 19.04
CA HIS A 772 -22.73 24.22 18.96
C HIS A 772 -23.52 23.59 20.12
N ARG A 773 -22.96 22.59 20.81
CA ARG A 773 -23.62 21.86 21.90
C ARG A 773 -22.64 21.45 22.98
N GLU A 774 -22.90 21.87 24.21
CA GLU A 774 -22.21 21.33 25.38
C GLU A 774 -22.58 19.86 25.58
N ASP A 775 -21.59 18.98 25.65
CA ASP A 775 -21.76 17.56 25.93
C ASP A 775 -20.55 17.05 26.74
N PRO A 776 -20.74 16.62 28.01
CA PRO A 776 -19.64 16.21 28.87
C PRO A 776 -18.83 15.01 28.37
N GLU A 777 -19.49 14.07 27.68
CA GLU A 777 -18.84 12.87 27.15
C GLU A 777 -17.97 13.23 25.95
N LEU A 778 -18.48 14.06 25.04
CA LEU A 778 -17.71 14.58 23.92
C LEU A 778 -16.57 15.50 24.39
N ALA A 779 -16.77 16.29 25.44
CA ALA A 779 -15.69 17.10 26.03
C ALA A 779 -14.55 16.22 26.57
N LEU A 780 -14.88 15.11 27.24
CA LEU A 780 -13.89 14.12 27.68
C LEU A 780 -13.16 13.48 26.47
N ALA A 781 -13.91 13.11 25.43
CA ALA A 781 -13.32 12.57 24.20
C ALA A 781 -12.34 13.56 23.55
N ARG A 782 -12.72 14.84 23.47
CA ARG A 782 -11.87 15.92 22.94
C ARG A 782 -10.52 15.98 23.67
N THR A 783 -10.55 15.96 25.01
CA THR A 783 -9.33 16.01 25.83
C THR A 783 -8.45 14.79 25.59
N THR A 784 -9.01 13.58 25.73
CA THR A 784 -8.26 12.34 25.54
C THR A 784 -7.65 12.23 24.14
N LEU A 785 -8.42 12.56 23.09
CA LEU A 785 -7.92 12.51 21.72
C LEU A 785 -6.87 13.61 21.45
N GLY A 786 -7.04 14.79 22.06
CA GLY A 786 -6.10 15.91 21.96
C GLY A 786 -4.73 15.60 22.57
N GLU A 787 -4.68 14.94 23.73
CA GLU A 787 -3.44 14.50 24.37
C GLU A 787 -2.62 13.57 23.44
N ARG A 788 -3.31 12.70 22.69
CA ARG A 788 -2.67 11.76 21.75
C ARG A 788 -2.01 12.45 20.56
N LEU A 789 -2.43 13.66 20.20
CA LEU A 789 -1.83 14.39 19.08
C LEU A 789 -0.37 14.76 19.33
N ALA A 790 0.05 14.85 20.59
CA ALA A 790 1.42 15.12 21.00
C ALA A 790 2.35 13.89 20.94
N ALA A 791 1.92 12.78 20.33
CA ALA A 791 2.73 11.57 20.23
C ALA A 791 4.10 11.88 19.57
N PRO A 792 5.22 11.39 20.13
CA PRO A 792 6.55 11.71 19.62
C PRO A 792 6.82 11.05 18.25
N PHE A 793 6.26 9.86 18.02
CA PHE A 793 6.58 9.02 16.86
C PHE A 793 5.39 8.82 15.91
N PHE A 794 5.68 8.85 14.61
CA PHE A 794 4.75 8.56 13.53
C PHE A 794 5.48 7.75 12.46
N SER A 795 4.80 6.76 11.88
CA SER A 795 5.35 5.96 10.78
C SER A 795 5.37 6.69 9.44
N HIS A 796 4.60 7.77 9.29
CA HIS A 796 4.46 8.53 8.05
C HIS A 796 4.40 10.03 8.32
N SER A 797 4.76 10.84 7.32
CA SER A 797 4.65 12.31 7.38
C SER A 797 3.31 12.85 6.90
N GLY A 798 2.56 12.11 6.07
CA GLY A 798 1.38 12.60 5.34
C GLY A 798 0.22 13.11 6.20
N VAL A 799 -0.75 13.74 5.53
CA VAL A 799 -1.95 14.33 6.16
C VAL A 799 -2.93 13.25 6.64
N PHE A 800 -3.18 12.20 5.86
CA PHE A 800 -4.21 11.22 6.24
C PHE A 800 -3.75 10.21 7.29
N THR A 801 -2.50 9.77 7.16
CA THR A 801 -1.94 8.60 7.86
C THR A 801 -0.72 8.95 8.71
N GLY A 802 -0.37 10.23 8.83
CA GLY A 802 0.90 10.67 9.37
C GLY A 802 0.88 11.95 10.21
N ARG A 803 2.10 12.42 10.49
CA ARG A 803 2.40 13.53 11.41
C ARG A 803 1.76 14.85 10.98
N ALA A 804 1.71 15.15 9.69
CA ALA A 804 1.12 16.40 9.20
C ALA A 804 -0.37 16.52 9.59
N GLY A 805 -1.11 15.41 9.52
CA GLY A 805 -2.49 15.34 9.96
C GLY A 805 -2.68 15.65 11.45
N ALA A 806 -1.80 15.09 12.28
CA ALA A 806 -1.81 15.36 13.72
C ALA A 806 -1.52 16.83 14.04
N MET A 807 -0.57 17.44 13.33
CA MET A 807 -0.22 18.86 13.46
C MET A 807 -1.40 19.76 13.10
N LEU A 808 -2.09 19.48 11.98
CA LEU A 808 -3.30 20.23 11.59
C LEU A 808 -4.39 20.14 12.66
N ALA A 809 -4.61 18.95 13.22
CA ALA A 809 -5.56 18.76 14.31
C ALA A 809 -5.14 19.52 15.57
N GLN A 810 -3.89 19.42 16.00
CA GLN A 810 -3.39 20.08 17.20
C GLN A 810 -3.46 21.59 17.07
N HIS A 811 -3.08 22.14 15.91
CA HIS A 811 -3.21 23.55 15.59
C HIS A 811 -4.67 24.03 15.74
N ARG A 812 -5.62 23.29 15.16
CA ARG A 812 -7.05 23.65 15.19
C ARG A 812 -7.67 23.56 16.59
N LEU A 813 -7.24 22.60 17.41
CA LEU A 813 -7.70 22.46 18.80
C LEU A 813 -7.08 23.53 19.73
N GLY A 814 -5.86 24.00 19.41
CA GLY A 814 -5.12 24.99 20.20
C GLY A 814 -5.52 26.45 19.93
N THR A 815 -6.03 26.77 18.73
CA THR A 815 -6.49 28.13 18.36
C THR A 815 -7.90 28.48 18.86
N ALA A 816 -8.54 27.60 19.64
CA ALA A 816 -9.94 27.74 20.05
C ALA A 816 -10.25 28.88 21.05
N ASP A 817 -9.25 29.64 21.54
CA ASP A 817 -9.39 30.60 22.65
C ASP A 817 -9.02 32.06 22.28
N VAL A 818 -9.82 32.72 21.44
CA VAL A 818 -9.73 34.19 21.20
C VAL A 818 -11.11 34.87 21.24
N SER A 819 -11.99 34.42 22.14
CA SER A 819 -13.24 35.12 22.43
C SER A 819 -13.45 35.30 23.94
N GLY A 820 -12.52 36.01 24.58
CA GLY A 820 -12.78 36.88 25.75
C GLY A 820 -13.34 36.28 27.04
N ALA A 821 -13.55 34.97 27.14
CA ALA A 821 -13.87 34.29 28.38
C ALA A 821 -12.79 33.25 28.64
N PRO A 822 -12.07 33.29 29.79
CA PRO A 822 -11.12 32.24 30.11
C PRO A 822 -11.88 30.93 30.31
N SER A 823 -11.89 30.08 29.29
CA SER A 823 -12.30 28.69 29.48
C SER A 823 -11.13 27.98 30.15
N ALA A 824 -11.36 27.39 31.32
CA ALA A 824 -10.33 26.74 32.12
C ALA A 824 -9.74 25.46 31.47
N SER A 825 -9.91 25.23 30.16
CA SER A 825 -9.48 24.01 29.46
C SER A 825 -8.56 24.23 28.25
N ALA A 826 -8.31 25.47 27.83
CA ALA A 826 -7.36 25.76 26.74
C ALA A 826 -5.89 25.85 27.23
N ALA A 827 -5.68 26.01 28.54
CA ALA A 827 -4.36 26.25 29.13
C ALA A 827 -3.53 24.98 29.41
N ASP A 828 -4.10 23.77 29.26
CA ASP A 828 -3.51 22.55 29.84
C ASP A 828 -2.88 21.57 28.85
N VAL A 829 -2.90 21.82 27.53
CA VAL A 829 -2.22 20.95 26.54
C VAL A 829 -0.97 21.65 26.00
N PRO A 830 0.25 21.24 26.42
CA PRO A 830 1.50 21.76 25.86
C PRO A 830 1.53 21.59 24.35
N SER A 831 1.85 22.65 23.61
CA SER A 831 1.98 22.56 22.15
C SER A 831 3.20 21.72 21.78
N ALA A 832 2.97 20.58 21.13
CA ALA A 832 4.02 19.72 20.59
C ALA A 832 4.46 20.14 19.17
N LEU A 833 3.88 21.22 18.63
CA LEU A 833 4.11 21.67 17.25
C LEU A 833 5.59 21.89 16.91
N PRO A 834 6.44 22.53 17.76
CA PRO A 834 7.87 22.64 17.47
C PRO A 834 8.56 21.27 17.31
N SER A 835 8.25 20.32 18.19
CA SER A 835 8.78 18.95 18.11
C SER A 835 8.28 18.22 16.86
N HIS A 836 7.03 18.42 16.45
CA HIS A 836 6.53 17.86 15.20
C HIS A 836 7.21 18.46 13.97
N LEU A 837 7.45 19.78 13.96
CA LEU A 837 8.15 20.46 12.88
C LEU A 837 9.58 19.92 12.70
N ALA A 838 10.31 19.70 13.80
CA ALA A 838 11.62 19.04 13.75
C ALA A 838 11.51 17.60 13.24
N ALA A 839 10.58 16.82 13.80
CA ALA A 839 10.44 15.38 13.52
C ALA A 839 9.90 15.06 12.11
N LEU A 840 9.36 16.03 11.37
CA LEU A 840 9.12 15.89 9.93
C LEU A 840 10.42 15.53 9.17
N GLY A 841 11.57 16.01 9.67
CA GLY A 841 12.89 15.70 9.14
C GLY A 841 13.19 14.21 9.04
N LEU A 842 12.57 13.35 9.87
CA LEU A 842 12.73 11.89 9.80
C LEU A 842 12.25 11.31 8.46
N HIS A 843 11.24 11.92 7.84
CA HIS A 843 10.63 11.47 6.58
C HIS A 843 11.06 12.30 5.35
N ALA A 844 11.76 13.41 5.58
CA ALA A 844 12.28 14.25 4.51
C ALA A 844 13.51 13.59 3.85
N ALA A 845 13.58 13.61 2.53
CA ALA A 845 14.72 13.13 1.76
C ALA A 845 15.12 14.19 0.71
N PRO A 846 16.41 14.29 0.36
CA PRO A 846 16.86 15.23 -0.66
C PRO A 846 16.37 14.79 -2.04
N HIS A 847 15.79 15.73 -2.80
CA HIS A 847 15.39 15.52 -4.19
C HIS A 847 15.42 16.84 -4.97
N ALA A 848 16.07 16.84 -6.14
CA ALA A 848 16.16 18.02 -7.01
C ALA A 848 16.61 19.31 -6.29
N GLY A 849 17.54 19.21 -5.33
CA GLY A 849 18.04 20.37 -4.56
C GLY A 849 17.11 20.87 -3.43
N ALA A 850 15.99 20.21 -3.22
CA ALA A 850 15.01 20.54 -2.18
C ALA A 850 14.72 19.32 -1.28
N PRO A 851 14.19 19.52 -0.06
CA PRO A 851 13.58 18.43 0.67
C PRO A 851 12.29 18.00 -0.04
N ALA A 852 12.08 16.69 -0.13
CA ALA A 852 10.85 16.05 -0.53
C ALA A 852 10.45 15.01 0.53
N PHE A 853 9.17 14.65 0.58
CA PHE A 853 8.67 13.74 1.60
C PHE A 853 8.37 12.36 1.05
N LEU A 854 8.77 11.34 1.83
CA LEU A 854 8.40 9.97 1.59
C LEU A 854 6.89 9.78 1.78
N GLY A 855 6.26 9.10 0.82
CA GLY A 855 4.84 8.75 0.89
C GLY A 855 4.58 7.61 1.88
N ASP A 856 3.36 7.08 1.86
CA ASP A 856 2.99 5.92 2.67
C ASP A 856 3.94 4.73 2.42
N GLN A 857 4.18 3.93 3.46
CA GLN A 857 5.21 2.87 3.52
C GLN A 857 6.68 3.34 3.47
N CYS A 858 6.95 4.62 3.24
CA CYS A 858 8.30 5.21 3.16
C CYS A 858 9.24 4.58 2.11
N LEU A 859 8.69 3.97 1.04
CA LEU A 859 9.49 3.30 -0.01
C LEU A 859 9.83 4.22 -1.19
N ARG A 860 9.00 5.23 -1.46
CA ARG A 860 9.17 6.23 -2.52
C ARG A 860 8.70 7.60 -2.05
N LEU A 861 9.15 8.63 -2.75
CA LEU A 861 8.64 9.99 -2.58
C LEU A 861 7.19 10.08 -3.05
N SER A 862 6.44 11.01 -2.46
CA SER A 862 5.12 11.42 -2.94
C SER A 862 5.02 12.94 -2.93
N THR A 863 4.34 13.50 -3.94
CA THR A 863 4.04 14.94 -4.00
C THR A 863 2.60 15.25 -3.62
N ASP A 864 1.73 14.24 -3.49
CA ASP A 864 0.30 14.46 -3.30
C ASP A 864 -0.08 15.08 -1.95
N PHE A 865 -1.35 15.46 -1.82
CA PHE A 865 -1.88 16.09 -0.62
C PHE A 865 -2.03 15.11 0.56
N ALA A 866 -2.52 13.91 0.32
CA ALA A 866 -2.86 12.94 1.36
C ALA A 866 -1.63 12.38 2.08
N THR A 867 -0.58 12.06 1.33
CA THR A 867 0.58 11.28 1.77
C THR A 867 1.90 12.05 1.61
N GLY A 868 1.94 13.02 0.70
CA GLY A 868 3.18 13.57 0.18
C GLY A 868 3.50 15.02 0.55
N THR A 869 4.43 15.57 -0.22
CA THR A 869 5.08 16.87 0.00
C THR A 869 4.08 18.04 -0.02
N ALA A 870 3.04 18.01 -0.86
CA ALA A 870 2.05 19.09 -0.90
C ALA A 870 1.23 19.18 0.41
N GLY A 871 0.89 18.04 1.00
CA GLY A 871 0.21 17.99 2.30
C GLY A 871 1.08 18.53 3.44
N VAL A 872 2.37 18.20 3.43
CA VAL A 872 3.33 18.72 4.42
C VAL A 872 3.53 20.23 4.24
N LEU A 873 3.70 20.71 3.00
CA LEU A 873 3.80 22.13 2.67
C LEU A 873 2.63 22.92 3.25
N LEU A 874 1.40 22.49 2.97
CA LEU A 874 0.19 23.15 3.48
C LEU A 874 0.14 23.14 5.00
N THR A 875 0.53 22.03 5.62
CA THR A 875 0.51 21.88 7.07
C THR A 875 1.47 22.85 7.75
N VAL A 876 2.70 22.95 7.26
CA VAL A 876 3.70 23.84 7.84
C VAL A 876 3.34 25.31 7.61
N GLU A 877 2.82 25.66 6.42
CA GLU A 877 2.27 27.00 6.17
C GLU A 877 1.16 27.34 7.17
N THR A 878 0.20 26.44 7.36
CA THR A 878 -0.93 26.61 8.29
C THR A 878 -0.43 26.82 9.72
N VAL A 879 0.47 25.96 10.19
CA VAL A 879 1.01 26.01 11.56
C VAL A 879 1.83 27.27 11.82
N LEU A 880 2.71 27.66 10.90
CA LEU A 880 3.62 28.80 11.10
C LEU A 880 2.96 30.15 10.87
N THR A 881 1.95 30.23 9.99
CA THR A 881 1.26 31.50 9.70
C THR A 881 -0.01 31.71 10.50
N GLY A 882 -0.56 30.65 11.11
CA GLY A 882 -1.84 30.68 11.83
C GLY A 882 -3.06 30.87 10.94
N LYS A 883 -2.92 30.70 9.62
CA LYS A 883 -4.05 30.76 8.68
C LYS A 883 -4.96 29.54 8.88
N ASP A 884 -6.27 29.75 8.88
CA ASP A 884 -7.26 28.67 8.89
C ASP A 884 -7.47 28.11 7.46
N THR A 885 -6.37 27.66 6.85
CA THR A 885 -6.29 27.12 5.47
C THR A 885 -6.04 25.61 5.45
N GLY A 886 -6.25 24.94 6.60
CA GLY A 886 -5.97 23.51 6.79
C GLY A 886 -6.95 22.58 6.06
N LEU A 887 -7.35 21.48 6.71
CA LEU A 887 -8.23 20.47 6.09
C LEU A 887 -9.56 21.07 5.59
N PRO A 888 -10.03 20.71 4.38
CA PRO A 888 -11.29 21.22 3.84
C PRO A 888 -12.49 21.01 4.78
N PHE A 889 -13.41 21.96 4.77
CA PHE A 889 -14.67 21.98 5.55
C PHE A 889 -14.54 22.07 7.08
N LEU A 890 -13.33 22.04 7.61
CA LEU A 890 -13.06 22.18 9.05
C LEU A 890 -12.68 23.62 9.45
N THR A 891 -12.58 24.51 8.46
CA THR A 891 -12.26 25.94 8.62
C THR A 891 -13.52 26.78 8.84
N GLY A 892 -13.40 27.91 9.55
CA GLY A 892 -14.46 28.89 9.76
C GLY A 892 -15.48 28.57 10.86
N ARG A 893 -15.51 29.40 11.91
CA ARG A 893 -16.73 29.60 12.73
C ARG A 893 -17.68 30.45 11.89
N VAL A 894 -18.89 29.97 11.62
CA VAL A 894 -19.93 30.80 11.01
C VAL A 894 -20.19 31.96 11.96
N SER A 895 -19.70 33.15 11.60
CA SER A 895 -20.02 34.35 12.36
C SER A 895 -21.53 34.54 12.23
N ARG A 896 -22.26 34.34 13.33
CA ARG A 896 -23.68 34.70 13.41
C ARG A 896 -23.79 36.14 12.95
N ALA A 897 -24.30 36.37 11.75
CA ALA A 897 -24.82 37.68 11.39
C ALA A 897 -25.99 37.91 12.35
N THR A 898 -25.79 38.68 13.42
CA THR A 898 -26.85 39.19 14.27
C THR A 898 -27.68 40.16 13.46
N GLY A 899 -28.56 39.61 12.63
CA GLY A 899 -29.58 40.31 11.88
C GLY A 899 -30.73 40.70 12.80
N GLN A 900 -30.49 41.66 13.71
CA GLN A 900 -31.54 42.43 14.37
C GLN A 900 -30.92 43.61 15.11
N GLU A 901 -30.72 44.73 14.41
CA GLU A 901 -30.75 46.10 14.94
C GLU A 901 -30.23 47.07 13.86
N SER A 902 -31.06 47.40 12.87
CA SER A 902 -30.87 48.59 12.00
C SER A 902 -32.09 48.82 11.10
N ARG A 903 -33.30 48.91 11.67
CA ARG A 903 -34.49 49.44 10.97
C ARG A 903 -35.50 50.10 11.92
N ILE A 904 -35.07 50.94 12.85
CA ILE A 904 -35.96 51.93 13.49
C ILE A 904 -35.14 53.17 13.84
N ALA A 905 -35.03 54.13 12.92
CA ALA A 905 -34.78 55.56 13.19
C ALA A 905 -34.69 56.34 11.87
N ALA A 906 -35.84 56.56 11.22
CA ALA A 906 -35.93 57.53 10.13
C ALA A 906 -37.36 58.05 9.93
N GLU A 907 -38.07 58.43 11.00
CA GLU A 907 -39.20 59.36 10.91
C GLU A 907 -39.17 60.32 12.11
N GLY A 908 -38.89 61.59 11.81
CA GLY A 908 -38.81 62.67 12.78
C GLY A 908 -38.61 64.00 12.07
N VAL A 909 -39.69 64.52 11.47
CA VAL A 909 -39.80 65.90 10.97
C VAL A 909 -39.96 66.84 12.17
N PRO A 910 -39.32 68.03 12.19
CA PRO A 910 -39.20 68.85 13.40
C PRO A 910 -40.42 69.76 13.63
N ALA A 911 -40.83 69.87 14.90
CA ALA A 911 -41.41 71.06 15.53
C ALA A 911 -41.23 70.98 17.05
#